data_AF-A0A7S0XA17-F1
#
_entry.id   AF-A0A7S0XA17-F1
#
_cell.length_a   1.000
_cell.length_b   1.000
_cell.length_c   1.000
_cell.angle_alpha   90.00
_cell.angle_beta   90.00
_cell.angle_gamma   90.00
#
_symmetry.space_group_name_H-M   'P 1'
#
loop_
_entity.id
_entity.type
_entity.pdbx_description
1 polymer ?
#
loop_
_entity_poly.entity_id
_entity_poly.type
_entity_poly.pdbx_seq_one_letter_code
_entity_poly.pdbx_strand_id
1 'polypeptide(L)'
;MAGQLQALRVILLRVATRLGQSPRNTVVAQVIYRLELAEQLKSGKKTAAPGGRGQTGSFDRAVALAESAELSEGTDSDLGFTCTILLLGKSGVGKSSTINSLLGEGTVAANAFAKETTKVRVVTHKMHGMTLRLIDTPGLQPSARDIQYNSKVMGEAKRFTRRHKPDIVLYFDRMDQPARVDMADLPLLKTITATFGAAVWFNAIVVLTHGSSAPPDGPNGQPMSYEMYFAQRSHVVQQIIRQAAGDMRLMNPVALAENHPNCRKNREGERVLPNGQVWMPQLLLLCFASKILTEANALLNLQEANAKAAKAAQQQQKVPPLPFLLSSLITSRKPRKLQEMDDDDYDDASDIILGTASPYDVPKDQQEDLTPPKQIAVPAPDPALPPSFDGDNPSHRYRFLEPQSQWQVRPIVEAHGWDHESGIEGFSVDKAFVIRNSVPGNMSGQLTKDKKDSNVGFEGEMSIPHSKKLITTTGVDVQTVGKQLAYTARAETRWKFCAVNKIAAGLSASLVGGALALGTKLENRWKVTPGAKLVVSAGAVSANKDVAYGGNCEAILRHSDDASNPNSSTVGMSFMNWRGDVALGGNAMSSITLGKDTQLTARANLNSRGAGQLTLRATTNERLQLAGLGLVPLFCALLGRIRGE
;
A
#
# COMPACT_ATOMS: atom_id res chain seq x y z
N MET A 1 -13.10 -14.93 -37.26
CA MET A 1 -12.68 -14.72 -35.87
C MET A 1 -11.87 -15.91 -35.33
N ALA A 2 -12.43 -17.12 -35.18
CA ALA A 2 -11.70 -18.29 -34.68
C ALA A 2 -10.43 -18.62 -35.51
N GLY A 3 -10.51 -18.55 -36.84
CA GLY A 3 -9.33 -18.73 -37.72
C GLY A 3 -8.22 -17.68 -37.53
N GLN A 4 -8.57 -16.43 -37.20
CA GLN A 4 -7.58 -15.36 -36.94
C GLN A 4 -6.91 -15.55 -35.58
N LEU A 5 -7.66 -15.96 -34.54
CA LEU A 5 -7.10 -16.33 -33.24
C LEU A 5 -6.18 -17.55 -33.36
N GLN A 6 -6.55 -18.53 -34.18
CA GLN A 6 -5.69 -19.68 -34.46
C GLN A 6 -4.41 -19.28 -35.19
N ALA A 7 -4.48 -18.35 -36.13
CA ALA A 7 -3.28 -17.80 -36.79
C ALA A 7 -2.36 -17.10 -35.78
N LEU A 8 -2.91 -16.30 -34.85
CA LEU A 8 -2.13 -15.68 -33.77
C LEU A 8 -1.47 -16.71 -32.85
N ARG A 9 -2.14 -17.82 -32.52
CA ARG A 9 -1.55 -18.94 -31.75
C ARG A 9 -0.38 -19.58 -32.50
N VAL A 10 -0.54 -19.84 -33.79
CA VAL A 10 0.52 -20.41 -34.64
C VAL A 10 1.71 -19.45 -34.72
N ILE A 11 1.48 -18.15 -34.94
CA ILE A 11 2.54 -17.14 -34.95
C ILE A 11 3.27 -17.11 -33.61
N LEU A 12 2.56 -17.10 -32.46
CA LEU A 12 3.19 -17.11 -31.14
C LEU A 12 4.10 -18.33 -30.95
N LEU A 13 3.65 -19.51 -31.36
CA LEU A 13 4.43 -20.76 -31.23
C LEU A 13 5.65 -20.75 -32.15
N ARG A 14 5.51 -20.31 -33.41
CA ARG A 14 6.64 -20.16 -34.34
C ARG A 14 7.66 -19.16 -33.80
N VAL A 15 7.20 -18.03 -33.26
CA VAL A 15 8.05 -17.02 -32.61
C VAL A 15 8.79 -17.61 -31.40
N ALA A 16 8.10 -18.36 -30.54
CA ALA A 16 8.71 -19.01 -29.38
C ALA A 16 9.81 -20.00 -29.80
N THR A 17 9.51 -20.89 -30.75
CA THR A 17 10.47 -21.87 -31.28
C THR A 17 11.70 -21.18 -31.86
N ARG A 18 11.53 -20.13 -32.66
CA ARG A 18 12.64 -19.37 -33.26
C ARG A 18 13.48 -18.57 -32.26
N LEU A 19 12.93 -18.27 -31.08
CA LEU A 19 13.66 -17.69 -29.95
C LEU A 19 14.26 -18.76 -29.01
N GLY A 20 14.26 -20.04 -29.41
CA GLY A 20 14.76 -21.13 -28.57
C GLY A 20 13.91 -21.41 -27.33
N GLN A 21 12.64 -20.98 -27.33
CA GLN A 21 11.73 -21.11 -26.19
C GLN A 21 10.77 -22.27 -26.39
N SER A 22 10.55 -23.05 -25.33
CA SER A 22 9.59 -24.15 -25.35
C SER A 22 8.15 -23.64 -25.53
N PRO A 23 7.28 -24.36 -26.24
CA PRO A 23 5.84 -24.12 -26.24
C PRO A 23 5.21 -24.10 -24.84
N ARG A 24 5.87 -24.75 -23.86
CA ARG A 24 5.45 -24.77 -22.45
C ARG A 24 6.06 -23.65 -21.59
N ASN A 25 6.78 -22.70 -22.20
CA ASN A 25 7.26 -21.50 -21.50
C ASN A 25 6.07 -20.79 -20.83
N THR A 26 6.28 -20.28 -19.62
CA THR A 26 5.22 -19.68 -18.79
C THR A 26 4.53 -18.50 -19.49
N VAL A 27 5.26 -17.69 -20.24
CA VAL A 27 4.70 -16.55 -21.00
C VAL A 27 3.81 -17.05 -22.14
N VAL A 28 4.28 -18.05 -22.89
CA VAL A 28 3.52 -18.65 -24.00
C VAL A 28 2.23 -19.28 -23.48
N ALA A 29 2.33 -20.09 -22.42
CA ALA A 29 1.19 -20.74 -21.78
C ALA A 29 0.16 -19.71 -21.27
N GLN A 30 0.61 -18.63 -20.63
CA GLN A 30 -0.27 -17.56 -20.15
C GLN A 30 -1.00 -16.84 -21.28
N VAL A 31 -0.32 -16.55 -22.39
CA VAL A 31 -0.98 -15.90 -23.54
C VAL A 31 -1.98 -16.84 -24.19
N ILE A 32 -1.63 -18.11 -24.40
CA ILE A 32 -2.54 -19.11 -24.97
C ILE A 32 -3.78 -19.29 -24.11
N TYR A 33 -3.61 -19.42 -22.80
CA TYR A 33 -4.72 -19.48 -21.85
C TYR A 33 -5.63 -18.25 -21.95
N ARG A 34 -5.07 -17.04 -22.06
CA ARG A 34 -5.86 -15.81 -22.23
C ARG A 34 -6.62 -15.76 -23.55
N LEU A 35 -6.01 -16.23 -24.64
CA LEU A 35 -6.66 -16.32 -25.95
C LEU A 35 -7.86 -17.27 -25.90
N GLU A 36 -7.69 -18.43 -25.26
CA GLU A 36 -8.76 -19.42 -25.07
C GLU A 36 -9.90 -18.90 -24.19
N LEU A 37 -9.58 -18.28 -23.04
CA LEU A 37 -10.58 -17.70 -22.16
C LEU A 37 -11.41 -16.65 -22.89
N ALA A 38 -10.76 -15.80 -23.69
CA ALA A 38 -11.44 -14.76 -24.43
C ALA A 38 -12.32 -15.29 -25.58
N GLU A 39 -11.91 -16.40 -26.22
CA GLU A 39 -12.72 -17.12 -27.22
C GLU A 39 -13.96 -17.77 -26.58
N GLN A 40 -13.82 -18.34 -25.38
CA GLN A 40 -14.93 -18.91 -24.62
C GLN A 40 -15.95 -17.85 -24.19
N LEU A 41 -15.47 -16.71 -23.66
CA LEU A 41 -16.34 -15.60 -23.24
C LEU A 41 -17.17 -15.03 -24.39
N LYS A 42 -16.62 -14.97 -25.62
CA LYS A 42 -17.37 -14.50 -26.80
C LYS A 42 -18.31 -15.55 -27.40
N SER A 43 -17.99 -16.83 -27.28
CA SER A 43 -18.83 -17.91 -27.84
C SER A 43 -20.02 -18.29 -26.96
N GLY A 44 -20.16 -17.67 -25.77
CA GLY A 44 -21.31 -17.87 -24.87
C GLY A 44 -21.37 -19.27 -24.25
N LYS A 45 -20.35 -20.11 -24.43
CA LYS A 45 -20.27 -21.43 -23.81
C LYS A 45 -19.91 -21.27 -22.34
N LYS A 46 -20.74 -21.84 -21.45
CA LYS A 46 -20.51 -21.85 -19.99
C LYS A 46 -19.10 -22.38 -19.67
N THR A 47 -18.47 -21.80 -18.65
CA THR A 47 -17.20 -22.24 -18.08
C THR A 47 -17.24 -23.75 -17.81
N ALA A 48 -16.62 -24.55 -18.67
CA ALA A 48 -16.30 -25.92 -18.30
C ALA A 48 -15.25 -25.84 -17.18
N ALA A 49 -15.44 -26.66 -16.15
CA ALA A 49 -14.49 -26.81 -15.06
C ALA A 49 -13.06 -27.03 -15.58
N PRO A 50 -12.02 -26.63 -14.83
CA PRO A 50 -10.65 -26.95 -15.19
C PRO A 50 -10.53 -28.47 -15.32
N GLY A 51 -10.26 -29.00 -16.53
CA GLY A 51 -10.20 -30.44 -16.79
C GLY A 51 -11.18 -31.03 -17.82
N GLY A 52 -12.01 -30.22 -18.50
CA GLY A 52 -12.87 -30.71 -19.58
C GLY A 52 -12.10 -31.01 -20.88
N ARG A 53 -12.22 -32.24 -21.42
CA ARG A 53 -11.58 -32.81 -22.64
C ARG A 53 -11.65 -31.99 -23.95
N GLY A 54 -12.28 -30.81 -23.96
CA GLY A 54 -12.25 -29.88 -25.10
C GLY A 54 -11.15 -28.81 -25.04
N GLN A 55 -10.39 -28.73 -23.93
CA GLN A 55 -9.35 -27.70 -23.70
C GLN A 55 -8.03 -27.99 -24.45
N THR A 56 -7.70 -29.25 -24.73
CA THR A 56 -6.41 -29.66 -25.34
C THR A 56 -6.38 -29.52 -26.88
N GLY A 57 -7.51 -29.70 -27.56
CA GLY A 57 -7.52 -29.81 -29.03
C GLY A 57 -7.12 -28.54 -29.81
N SER A 58 -7.40 -27.33 -29.31
CA SER A 58 -7.05 -26.09 -30.04
C SER A 58 -5.56 -25.74 -29.93
N PHE A 59 -4.98 -25.99 -28.75
CA PHE A 59 -3.55 -25.81 -28.49
C PHE A 59 -2.72 -26.85 -29.24
N ASP A 60 -3.06 -28.13 -29.12
CA ASP A 60 -2.35 -29.22 -29.80
C ASP A 60 -2.40 -29.03 -31.34
N ARG A 61 -3.54 -28.57 -31.86
CA ARG A 61 -3.67 -28.19 -33.27
C ARG A 61 -2.77 -27.01 -33.65
N ALA A 62 -2.63 -26.00 -32.79
CA ALA A 62 -1.75 -24.86 -33.06
C ALA A 62 -0.27 -25.27 -33.06
N VAL A 63 0.12 -26.17 -32.15
CA VAL A 63 1.47 -26.76 -32.11
C VAL A 63 1.76 -27.54 -33.38
N ALA A 64 0.88 -28.48 -33.77
CA ALA A 64 1.07 -29.27 -34.99
C ALA A 64 1.17 -28.38 -36.25
N LEU A 65 0.34 -27.34 -36.35
CA LEU A 65 0.39 -26.39 -37.45
C LEU A 65 1.70 -25.58 -37.46
N ALA A 66 2.16 -25.11 -36.29
CA ALA A 66 3.43 -24.39 -36.18
C ALA A 66 4.62 -25.27 -36.56
N GLU A 67 4.67 -26.52 -36.08
CA GLU A 67 5.72 -27.48 -36.43
C GLU A 67 5.71 -27.81 -37.92
N SER A 68 4.54 -28.07 -38.50
CA SER A 68 4.43 -28.34 -39.94
C SER A 68 4.89 -27.15 -40.80
N ALA A 69 4.60 -25.92 -40.38
CA ALA A 69 5.00 -24.71 -41.07
C ALA A 69 6.50 -24.45 -40.98
N GLU A 70 7.13 -24.70 -39.81
CA GLU A 70 8.59 -24.59 -39.67
C GLU A 70 9.32 -25.66 -40.50
N LEU A 71 8.75 -26.87 -40.62
CA LEU A 71 9.29 -27.93 -41.49
C LEU A 71 9.20 -27.58 -42.99
N SER A 72 8.13 -26.92 -43.42
CA SER A 72 7.93 -26.59 -44.85
C SER A 72 8.59 -25.29 -45.30
N GLU A 73 8.58 -24.25 -44.45
CA GLU A 73 9.02 -22.89 -44.81
C GLU A 73 10.43 -22.57 -44.30
N GLY A 74 10.95 -23.33 -43.32
CA GLY A 74 12.23 -23.07 -42.66
C GLY A 74 12.18 -21.90 -41.65
N THR A 75 13.20 -21.85 -40.78
CA THR A 75 13.29 -20.92 -39.63
C THR A 75 13.55 -19.45 -40.00
N ASP A 76 14.00 -19.19 -41.23
CA ASP A 76 14.30 -17.83 -41.72
C ASP A 76 13.18 -17.23 -42.58
N SER A 77 12.10 -17.97 -42.83
CA SER A 77 10.94 -17.48 -43.59
C SER A 77 10.31 -16.25 -42.94
N ASP A 78 9.90 -15.27 -43.74
CA ASP A 78 9.25 -14.05 -43.23
C ASP A 78 7.86 -14.39 -42.67
N LEU A 79 7.67 -14.20 -41.37
CA LEU A 79 6.40 -14.44 -40.69
C LEU A 79 5.37 -13.33 -40.96
N GLY A 80 5.76 -12.26 -41.65
CA GLY A 80 4.95 -11.03 -41.76
C GLY A 80 4.73 -10.35 -40.40
N PHE A 81 5.44 -10.78 -39.36
CA PHE A 81 5.28 -10.29 -38.00
C PHE A 81 6.19 -9.08 -37.77
N THR A 82 5.60 -7.89 -37.70
CA THR A 82 6.31 -6.65 -37.37
C THR A 82 5.97 -6.19 -35.97
N CYS A 83 6.94 -5.95 -35.09
CA CYS A 83 6.75 -5.39 -33.75
C CYS A 83 7.44 -4.02 -33.64
N THR A 84 6.66 -2.96 -33.40
CA THR A 84 7.16 -1.60 -33.17
C THR A 84 7.27 -1.33 -31.68
N ILE A 85 8.49 -1.03 -31.21
CA ILE A 85 8.81 -0.81 -29.80
C ILE A 85 9.27 0.63 -29.59
N LEU A 86 8.63 1.34 -28.67
CA LEU A 86 9.08 2.64 -28.19
C LEU A 86 9.97 2.47 -26.95
N LEU A 87 11.19 2.99 -26.98
CA LEU A 87 12.09 2.96 -25.83
C LEU A 87 12.01 4.29 -25.07
N LEU A 88 11.78 4.24 -23.76
CA LEU A 88 11.73 5.38 -22.85
C LEU A 88 12.58 5.09 -21.61
N GLY A 89 13.07 6.13 -20.94
CA GLY A 89 13.81 6.00 -19.69
C GLY A 89 14.83 7.11 -19.49
N LYS A 90 15.36 7.21 -18.27
CA LYS A 90 16.37 8.23 -17.90
C LYS A 90 17.63 8.15 -18.75
N SER A 91 18.45 9.19 -18.75
CA SER A 91 19.80 9.09 -19.35
C SER A 91 20.64 8.07 -18.58
N GLY A 92 21.55 7.38 -19.29
CA GLY A 92 22.48 6.42 -18.68
C GLY A 92 21.89 5.11 -18.15
N VAL A 93 20.61 4.80 -18.39
CA VAL A 93 19.98 3.53 -17.97
C VAL A 93 20.15 2.37 -18.95
N GLY A 94 21.03 2.49 -19.96
CA GLY A 94 21.34 1.37 -20.86
C GLY A 94 20.37 1.10 -22.01
N LYS A 95 19.48 2.03 -22.41
CA LYS A 95 18.56 1.89 -23.56
C LYS A 95 19.29 1.45 -24.85
N SER A 96 20.26 2.27 -25.28
CA SER A 96 21.05 2.04 -26.49
C SER A 96 21.92 0.79 -26.39
N SER A 97 22.47 0.52 -25.20
CA SER A 97 23.26 -0.70 -24.92
C SER A 97 22.41 -1.97 -25.05
N THR A 98 21.16 -1.93 -24.62
CA THR A 98 20.21 -3.04 -24.80
C THR A 98 19.83 -3.20 -26.27
N ILE A 99 19.62 -2.11 -27.02
CA ILE A 99 19.42 -2.21 -28.48
C ILE A 99 20.61 -2.92 -29.13
N ASN A 100 21.84 -2.50 -28.83
CA ASN A 100 23.04 -3.11 -29.42
C ASN A 100 23.16 -4.60 -29.09
N SER A 101 22.84 -4.97 -27.86
CA SER A 101 22.83 -6.37 -27.44
C SER A 101 21.78 -7.18 -28.19
N LEU A 102 20.57 -6.62 -28.41
CA LEU A 102 19.49 -7.29 -29.15
C LEU A 102 19.76 -7.40 -30.66
N LEU A 103 20.44 -6.43 -31.26
CA LEU A 103 20.74 -6.40 -32.69
C LEU A 103 22.02 -7.16 -33.07
N GLY A 104 22.81 -7.59 -32.09
CA GLY A 104 24.12 -8.23 -32.30
C GLY A 104 25.25 -7.22 -32.51
N GLU A 105 26.41 -7.52 -31.90
CA GLU A 105 27.64 -6.74 -32.02
C GLU A 105 28.14 -6.74 -33.48
N GLY A 106 28.48 -5.56 -34.03
CA GLY A 106 29.01 -5.43 -35.39
C GLY A 106 27.98 -5.16 -36.50
N THR A 107 26.68 -5.09 -36.19
CA THR A 107 25.68 -4.67 -37.19
C THR A 107 25.75 -3.16 -37.48
N VAL A 108 25.49 -2.75 -38.72
CA VAL A 108 25.42 -1.33 -39.13
C VAL A 108 24.42 -0.57 -38.25
N ALA A 109 23.33 -1.24 -37.85
CA ALA A 109 22.36 -0.72 -36.92
C ALA A 109 22.94 -0.51 -35.51
N ALA A 110 23.69 -1.47 -34.95
CA ALA A 110 24.33 -1.33 -33.63
C ALA A 110 25.39 -0.21 -33.59
N ASN A 111 26.17 -0.03 -34.67
CA ASN A 111 27.17 1.04 -34.76
C ASN A 111 26.55 2.45 -34.70
N ALA A 112 25.30 2.61 -35.15
CA ALA A 112 24.59 3.89 -35.04
C ALA A 112 24.44 4.35 -33.58
N PHE A 113 24.47 3.43 -32.60
CA PHE A 113 24.25 3.69 -31.18
C PHE A 113 25.54 3.87 -30.35
N ALA A 114 26.72 3.91 -30.99
CA ALA A 114 27.99 4.07 -30.28
C ALA A 114 28.19 5.47 -29.66
N LYS A 115 27.42 6.47 -30.12
CA LYS A 115 27.37 7.83 -29.54
C LYS A 115 26.06 8.03 -28.77
N GLU A 116 26.10 8.90 -27.76
CA GLU A 116 24.91 9.28 -26.97
C GLU A 116 23.76 9.71 -27.88
N THR A 117 22.57 9.14 -27.66
CA THR A 117 21.37 9.42 -28.47
C THR A 117 20.90 10.86 -28.20
N THR A 118 21.16 11.78 -29.13
CA THR A 118 20.75 13.20 -29.02
C THR A 118 19.43 13.53 -29.73
N LYS A 119 18.94 12.65 -30.62
CA LYS A 119 17.68 12.81 -31.35
C LYS A 119 16.91 11.49 -31.40
N VAL A 120 15.58 11.60 -31.53
CA VAL A 120 14.72 10.43 -31.73
C VAL A 120 15.00 9.81 -33.10
N ARG A 121 15.16 8.49 -33.16
CA ARG A 121 15.43 7.74 -34.40
C ARG A 121 14.62 6.45 -34.47
N VAL A 122 14.42 5.96 -35.68
CA VAL A 122 13.77 4.68 -35.94
C VAL A 122 14.78 3.74 -36.57
N VAL A 123 14.95 2.57 -35.97
CA VAL A 123 15.80 1.50 -36.48
C VAL A 123 14.93 0.29 -36.79
N THR A 124 15.06 -0.26 -37.99
CA THR A 124 14.35 -1.48 -38.40
C THR A 124 15.36 -2.59 -38.59
N HIS A 125 15.08 -3.75 -38.01
CA HIS A 125 15.94 -4.92 -38.06
C HIS A 125 15.09 -6.18 -38.31
N LYS A 126 15.55 -7.05 -39.19
CA LYS A 126 14.92 -8.37 -39.41
C LYS A 126 15.72 -9.42 -38.65
N MET A 127 15.05 -10.22 -37.83
CA MET A 127 15.66 -11.32 -37.07
C MET A 127 14.72 -12.52 -37.02
N HIS A 128 15.22 -13.71 -37.32
CA HIS A 128 14.47 -14.98 -37.34
C HIS A 128 13.10 -14.86 -38.04
N GLY A 129 13.05 -14.19 -39.19
CA GLY A 129 11.81 -13.95 -39.96
C GLY A 129 10.81 -12.96 -39.35
N MET A 130 11.16 -12.26 -38.26
CA MET A 130 10.37 -11.19 -37.65
C MET A 130 10.99 -9.82 -37.95
N THR A 131 10.16 -8.79 -38.09
CA THR A 131 10.62 -7.41 -38.25
C THR A 131 10.48 -6.64 -36.95
N LEU A 132 11.61 -6.20 -36.38
CA LEU A 132 11.67 -5.38 -35.19
C LEU A 132 11.88 -3.92 -35.59
N ARG A 133 10.98 -3.02 -35.18
CA ARG A 133 11.10 -1.56 -35.38
C ARG A 133 11.27 -0.86 -34.04
N LEU A 134 12.44 -0.29 -33.80
CA LEU A 134 12.81 0.36 -32.55
C LEU A 134 12.76 1.87 -32.70
N ILE A 135 11.93 2.55 -31.91
CA ILE A 135 11.91 4.00 -31.78
C ILE A 135 12.78 4.36 -30.57
N ASP A 136 14.04 4.64 -30.83
CA ASP A 136 15.01 5.04 -29.81
C ASP A 136 14.86 6.53 -29.48
N THR A 137 14.85 6.84 -28.20
CA THR A 137 14.66 8.21 -27.69
C THR A 137 15.87 8.65 -26.84
N PRO A 138 16.25 9.94 -26.91
CA PRO A 138 17.22 10.51 -26.00
C PRO A 138 16.89 10.23 -24.52
N GLY A 139 17.92 10.16 -23.69
CA GLY A 139 17.76 10.05 -22.25
C GLY A 139 16.98 11.22 -21.66
N LEU A 140 15.97 10.90 -20.85
CA LEU A 140 15.27 11.90 -20.06
C LEU A 140 16.09 12.26 -18.82
N GLN A 141 16.03 13.52 -18.42
CA GLN A 141 16.78 14.01 -17.27
C GLN A 141 15.91 14.02 -16.01
N PRO A 142 16.42 13.56 -14.84
CA PRO A 142 15.61 13.35 -13.65
C PRO A 142 15.22 14.65 -12.92
N SER A 143 15.90 15.77 -13.18
CA SER A 143 15.62 17.02 -12.47
C SER A 143 14.31 17.66 -12.92
N ALA A 144 13.56 18.22 -11.97
CA ALA A 144 12.37 19.03 -12.27
C ALA A 144 12.71 20.28 -13.11
N ARG A 145 13.97 20.75 -13.10
CA ARG A 145 14.43 21.86 -13.95
C ARG A 145 14.47 21.48 -15.43
N ASP A 146 14.55 20.19 -15.75
CA ASP A 146 14.68 19.68 -17.11
C ASP A 146 13.34 19.36 -17.77
N ILE A 147 12.21 19.72 -17.15
CA ILE A 147 10.86 19.46 -17.69
C ILE A 147 10.73 20.00 -19.12
N GLN A 148 11.30 21.17 -19.43
CA GLN A 148 11.22 21.74 -20.78
C GLN A 148 11.99 20.90 -21.81
N TYR A 149 13.21 20.46 -21.46
CA TYR A 149 14.00 19.55 -22.30
C TYR A 149 13.27 18.22 -22.50
N ASN A 150 12.80 17.60 -21.41
CA ASN A 150 12.06 16.35 -21.44
C ASN A 150 10.78 16.46 -22.29
N SER A 151 10.04 17.56 -22.17
CA SER A 151 8.83 17.82 -22.96
C SER A 151 9.15 17.92 -24.46
N LYS A 152 10.28 18.54 -24.83
CA LYS A 152 10.72 18.62 -26.22
C LYS A 152 11.05 17.23 -26.78
N VAL A 153 11.82 16.43 -26.04
CA VAL A 153 12.16 15.05 -26.43
C VAL A 153 10.91 14.19 -26.58
N MET A 154 9.98 14.26 -25.62
CA MET A 154 8.72 13.52 -25.67
C MET A 154 7.82 14.00 -26.82
N GLY A 155 7.81 15.30 -27.11
CA GLY A 155 7.10 15.89 -28.25
C GLY A 155 7.64 15.39 -29.60
N GLU A 156 8.95 15.28 -29.75
CA GLU A 156 9.59 14.68 -30.92
C GLU A 156 9.22 13.20 -31.02
N ALA A 157 9.36 12.44 -29.94
CA ALA A 157 8.99 11.02 -29.90
C ALA A 157 7.53 10.81 -30.32
N LYS A 158 6.60 11.67 -29.86
CA LYS A 158 5.19 11.65 -30.26
C LYS A 158 4.96 11.86 -31.77
N ARG A 159 5.84 12.58 -32.47
CA ARG A 159 5.73 12.72 -33.94
C ARG A 159 6.08 11.41 -34.64
N PHE A 160 7.09 10.69 -34.15
CA PHE A 160 7.47 9.38 -34.69
C PHE A 160 6.41 8.32 -34.39
N THR A 161 5.83 8.32 -33.18
CA THR A 161 4.76 7.37 -32.82
C THR A 161 3.48 7.57 -33.63
N ARG A 162 3.24 8.77 -34.18
CA ARG A 162 2.13 9.01 -35.13
C ARG A 162 2.36 8.34 -36.48
N ARG A 163 3.61 8.26 -36.94
CA ARG A 163 3.98 7.58 -38.20
C ARG A 163 4.08 6.07 -38.02
N HIS A 164 4.62 5.64 -36.89
CA HIS A 164 4.77 4.23 -36.52
C HIS A 164 4.17 4.02 -35.14
N LYS A 165 2.90 3.59 -35.10
CA LYS A 165 2.20 3.32 -33.84
C LYS A 165 2.98 2.25 -33.04
N PRO A 166 3.42 2.54 -31.80
CA PRO A 166 4.07 1.54 -30.97
C PRO A 166 3.10 0.43 -30.59
N ASP A 167 3.54 -0.81 -30.73
CA ASP A 167 2.86 -1.99 -30.20
C ASP A 167 3.20 -2.16 -28.72
N ILE A 168 4.47 -1.92 -28.37
CA ILE A 168 5.04 -2.07 -27.03
C ILE A 168 5.81 -0.83 -26.63
N VAL A 169 5.80 -0.53 -25.34
CA VAL A 169 6.66 0.48 -24.72
C VAL A 169 7.63 -0.22 -23.78
N LEU A 170 8.94 -0.01 -23.96
CA LEU A 170 9.94 -0.43 -22.99
C LEU A 170 10.33 0.77 -22.16
N TYR A 171 9.99 0.74 -20.88
CA TYR A 171 10.46 1.74 -19.91
C TYR A 171 11.69 1.18 -19.19
N PHE A 172 12.84 1.82 -19.42
CA PHE A 172 14.10 1.40 -18.88
C PHE A 172 14.41 2.09 -17.56
N ASP A 173 14.85 1.29 -16.60
CA ASP A 173 15.50 1.75 -15.37
C ASP A 173 16.70 0.84 -15.04
N ARG A 174 17.40 1.14 -13.95
CA ARG A 174 18.55 0.38 -13.48
C ARG A 174 18.20 -0.43 -12.23
N MET A 175 18.60 -1.70 -12.24
CA MET A 175 18.51 -2.60 -11.11
C MET A 175 19.34 -2.07 -9.93
N ASP A 176 20.59 -1.70 -10.21
CA ASP A 176 21.65 -1.26 -9.29
C ASP A 176 21.50 0.15 -8.72
N GLN A 177 20.40 0.85 -9.05
CA GLN A 177 20.08 2.07 -8.32
C GLN A 177 19.65 1.71 -6.90
N PRO A 178 20.16 2.42 -5.87
CA PRO A 178 19.71 2.20 -4.50
C PRO A 178 18.19 2.31 -4.45
N ALA A 179 17.58 1.52 -3.56
CA ALA A 179 16.14 1.58 -3.28
C ALA A 179 15.79 2.90 -2.58
N ARG A 180 16.02 4.02 -3.26
CA ARG A 180 15.50 5.30 -2.84
C ARG A 180 13.99 5.21 -2.97
N VAL A 181 13.30 5.44 -1.86
CA VAL A 181 11.84 5.59 -1.81
C VAL A 181 11.49 7.01 -2.28
N ASP A 182 12.38 7.75 -2.95
CA ASP A 182 12.05 9.08 -3.46
C ASP A 182 11.13 8.95 -4.69
N MET A 183 10.07 9.78 -4.75
CA MET A 183 9.30 9.96 -6.00
C MET A 183 10.03 10.95 -6.92
N ALA A 184 11.36 10.96 -6.89
CA ALA A 184 12.17 11.88 -7.69
C ALA A 184 11.89 11.67 -9.19
N ASP A 185 11.59 10.44 -9.59
CA ASP A 185 11.25 10.10 -10.97
C ASP A 185 9.78 10.40 -11.34
N LEU A 186 8.90 10.66 -10.37
CA LEU A 186 7.47 10.85 -10.62
C LEU A 186 7.17 12.02 -11.59
N PRO A 187 7.78 13.21 -11.47
CA PRO A 187 7.58 14.29 -12.45
C PRO A 187 7.97 13.90 -13.88
N LEU A 188 9.04 13.10 -14.03
CA LEU A 188 9.51 12.59 -15.31
C LEU A 188 8.48 11.63 -15.92
N LEU A 189 7.99 10.67 -15.14
CA LEU A 189 6.94 9.75 -15.62
C LEU A 189 5.61 10.47 -15.89
N LYS A 190 5.26 11.50 -15.12
CA LYS A 190 4.09 12.36 -15.40
C LYS A 190 4.23 13.09 -16.74
N THR A 191 5.44 13.47 -17.14
CA THR A 191 5.70 14.08 -18.46
C THR A 191 5.43 13.09 -19.60
N ILE A 192 5.80 11.81 -19.41
CA ILE A 192 5.46 10.73 -20.34
C ILE A 192 3.94 10.57 -20.43
N THR A 193 3.25 10.46 -19.28
CA THR A 193 1.77 10.35 -19.23
C THR A 193 1.09 11.56 -19.89
N ALA A 194 1.57 12.78 -19.64
CA ALA A 194 1.00 13.99 -20.24
C ALA A 194 1.17 13.99 -21.77
N THR A 195 2.27 13.44 -22.28
CA THR A 195 2.56 13.42 -23.71
C THR A 195 1.78 12.34 -24.45
N PHE A 196 1.79 11.10 -23.96
CA PHE A 196 1.20 9.94 -24.65
C PHE A 196 -0.19 9.53 -24.14
N GLY A 197 -0.61 10.07 -22.99
CA GLY A 197 -1.80 9.63 -22.25
C GLY A 197 -1.52 8.42 -21.36
N ALA A 198 -2.37 8.18 -20.37
CA ALA A 198 -2.23 7.05 -19.44
C ALA A 198 -2.22 5.67 -20.13
N ALA A 199 -2.83 5.58 -21.32
CA ALA A 199 -2.89 4.34 -22.09
C ALA A 199 -1.52 3.84 -22.57
N VAL A 200 -0.50 4.71 -22.61
CA VAL A 200 0.88 4.32 -22.96
C VAL A 200 1.42 3.23 -22.03
N TRP A 201 0.93 3.21 -20.79
CA TRP A 201 1.39 2.29 -19.76
C TRP A 201 0.71 0.91 -19.82
N PHE A 202 -0.39 0.72 -20.56
CA PHE A 202 -1.06 -0.59 -20.63
C PHE A 202 -0.23 -1.64 -21.38
N ASN A 203 0.55 -1.21 -22.36
CA ASN A 203 1.46 -2.05 -23.15
C ASN A 203 2.93 -1.77 -22.80
N ALA A 204 3.19 -1.25 -21.59
CA ALA A 204 4.53 -0.98 -21.12
C ALA A 204 5.12 -2.18 -20.37
N ILE A 205 6.35 -2.53 -20.71
CA ILE A 205 7.20 -3.49 -20.00
C ILE A 205 8.33 -2.69 -19.35
N VAL A 206 8.55 -2.92 -18.05
CA VAL A 206 9.68 -2.33 -17.34
C VAL A 206 10.92 -3.17 -17.60
N VAL A 207 12.01 -2.55 -18.03
CA VAL A 207 13.29 -3.21 -18.26
C VAL A 207 14.29 -2.69 -17.25
N LEU A 208 14.70 -3.56 -16.32
CA LEU A 208 15.75 -3.27 -15.35
C LEU A 208 17.09 -3.74 -15.91
N THR A 209 17.92 -2.78 -16.32
CA THR A 209 19.29 -3.02 -16.76
C THR A 209 20.22 -3.23 -15.56
N HIS A 210 21.46 -3.67 -15.79
CA HIS A 210 22.38 -4.09 -14.72
C HIS A 210 21.80 -5.30 -13.95
N GLY A 211 21.14 -6.21 -14.67
CA GLY A 211 20.51 -7.38 -14.09
C GLY A 211 21.47 -8.36 -13.43
N SER A 212 22.80 -8.23 -13.60
CA SER A 212 23.76 -9.05 -12.86
C SER A 212 24.33 -8.37 -11.62
N SER A 213 23.79 -7.22 -11.22
CA SER A 213 24.26 -6.52 -10.04
C SER A 213 24.02 -7.30 -8.76
N ALA A 214 25.05 -7.30 -7.90
CA ALA A 214 24.99 -7.91 -6.58
C ALA A 214 23.92 -7.19 -5.73
N PRO A 215 23.08 -7.94 -4.99
CA PRO A 215 22.16 -7.33 -4.02
C PRO A 215 22.93 -6.48 -3.00
N PRO A 216 22.40 -5.31 -2.61
CA PRO A 216 22.97 -4.54 -1.51
C PRO A 216 22.76 -5.29 -0.18
N ASP A 217 23.58 -4.96 0.82
CA ASP A 217 23.37 -5.43 2.18
C ASP A 217 22.00 -4.94 2.69
N GLY A 218 21.24 -5.84 3.33
CA GLY A 218 19.93 -5.52 3.88
C GLY A 218 20.03 -4.54 5.06
N PRO A 219 18.90 -3.99 5.53
CA PRO A 219 18.86 -3.00 6.62
C PRO A 219 19.53 -3.45 7.93
N ASN A 220 19.73 -4.77 8.11
CA ASN A 220 20.35 -5.37 9.28
C ASN A 220 21.82 -5.82 9.02
N GLY A 221 22.43 -5.41 7.90
CA GLY A 221 23.77 -5.86 7.47
C GLY A 221 23.83 -7.32 6.97
N GLN A 222 22.66 -7.97 6.79
CA GLN A 222 22.56 -9.32 6.24
C GLN A 222 22.37 -9.27 4.72
N PRO A 223 23.02 -10.14 3.94
CA PRO A 223 22.93 -10.11 2.48
C PRO A 223 21.50 -10.41 2.00
N MET A 224 20.96 -9.53 1.16
CA MET A 224 19.65 -9.72 0.55
C MET A 224 19.73 -10.77 -0.57
N SER A 225 18.72 -11.64 -0.70
CA SER A 225 18.67 -12.56 -1.85
C SER A 225 18.43 -11.80 -3.15
N TYR A 226 18.97 -12.30 -4.27
CA TYR A 226 18.79 -11.70 -5.58
C TYR A 226 17.31 -11.55 -5.98
N GLU A 227 16.49 -12.56 -5.65
CA GLU A 227 15.04 -12.51 -5.88
C GLU A 227 14.34 -11.43 -5.05
N MET A 228 14.73 -11.24 -3.79
CA MET A 228 14.18 -10.17 -2.94
C MET A 228 14.57 -8.80 -3.48
N TYR A 229 15.82 -8.65 -3.92
CA TYR A 229 16.30 -7.41 -4.53
C TYR A 229 15.53 -7.06 -5.80
N PHE A 230 15.35 -8.05 -6.70
CA PHE A 230 14.54 -7.94 -7.90
C PHE A 230 13.08 -7.56 -7.58
N ALA A 231 12.46 -8.23 -6.62
CA ALA A 231 11.09 -7.96 -6.22
C ALA A 231 10.93 -6.53 -5.66
N GLN A 232 11.84 -6.09 -4.79
CA GLN A 232 11.79 -4.74 -4.21
C GLN A 232 11.95 -3.65 -5.26
N ARG A 233 12.94 -3.75 -6.17
CA ARG A 233 13.16 -2.75 -7.22
C ARG A 233 12.02 -2.73 -8.24
N SER A 234 11.53 -3.91 -8.62
CA SER A 234 10.33 -4.05 -9.47
C SER A 234 9.14 -3.35 -8.84
N HIS A 235 8.90 -3.57 -7.54
CA HIS A 235 7.80 -2.96 -6.82
C HIS A 235 7.89 -1.43 -6.82
N VAL A 236 9.06 -0.87 -6.52
CA VAL A 236 9.26 0.59 -6.49
C VAL A 236 8.96 1.22 -7.86
N VAL A 237 9.54 0.70 -8.94
CA VAL A 237 9.33 1.26 -10.28
C VAL A 237 7.86 1.12 -10.71
N GLN A 238 7.24 -0.03 -10.46
CA GLN A 238 5.82 -0.25 -10.75
C GLN A 238 4.91 0.72 -9.96
N GLN A 239 5.22 1.00 -8.69
CA GLN A 239 4.45 1.96 -7.87
C GLN A 239 4.54 3.37 -8.45
N ILE A 240 5.72 3.81 -8.88
CA ILE A 240 5.89 5.14 -9.50
C ILE A 240 5.10 5.21 -10.82
N ILE A 241 5.14 4.15 -11.64
CA ILE A 241 4.36 4.07 -12.88
C ILE A 241 2.85 4.12 -12.59
N ARG A 242 2.33 3.37 -11.60
CA ARG A 242 0.91 3.41 -11.20
C ARG A 242 0.47 4.80 -10.81
N GLN A 243 1.28 5.51 -10.01
CA GLN A 243 1.01 6.89 -9.61
C GLN A 243 1.04 7.85 -10.81
N ALA A 244 2.00 7.70 -11.72
CA ALA A 244 2.12 8.51 -12.92
C ALA A 244 0.99 8.25 -13.94
N ALA A 245 0.50 7.01 -14.04
CA ALA A 245 -0.60 6.61 -14.89
C ALA A 245 -1.97 6.99 -14.31
N GLY A 246 -2.06 7.10 -12.98
CA GLY A 246 -3.33 7.32 -12.28
C GLY A 246 -4.22 6.07 -12.18
N ASP A 247 -3.65 4.87 -12.37
CA ASP A 247 -4.35 3.59 -12.20
C ASP A 247 -3.54 2.65 -11.28
N MET A 248 -4.04 2.46 -10.06
CA MET A 248 -3.39 1.62 -9.04
C MET A 248 -3.49 0.12 -9.34
N ARG A 249 -4.34 -0.29 -10.30
CA ARG A 249 -4.50 -1.70 -10.71
C ARG A 249 -3.51 -2.10 -11.80
N LEU A 250 -2.75 -1.14 -12.33
CA LEU A 250 -1.80 -1.39 -13.40
C LEU A 250 -0.65 -2.29 -12.89
N MET A 251 -0.42 -3.40 -13.60
CA MET A 251 0.63 -4.37 -13.31
C MET A 251 1.53 -4.53 -14.54
N ASN A 252 2.55 -3.68 -14.68
CA ASN A 252 3.49 -3.79 -15.78
C ASN A 252 4.42 -5.00 -15.57
N PRO A 253 4.58 -5.90 -16.56
CA PRO A 253 5.60 -6.95 -16.48
C PRO A 253 7.00 -6.31 -16.38
N VAL A 254 7.89 -6.96 -15.65
CA VAL A 254 9.27 -6.52 -15.47
C VAL A 254 10.21 -7.55 -16.06
N ALA A 255 11.15 -7.11 -16.87
CA ALA A 255 12.21 -7.89 -17.47
C ALA A 255 13.57 -7.37 -17.01
N LEU A 256 14.54 -8.27 -16.89
CA LEU A 256 15.93 -7.95 -16.57
C LEU A 256 16.78 -7.94 -17.84
N ALA A 257 17.80 -7.09 -17.88
CA ALA A 257 18.76 -7.03 -18.97
C ALA A 257 20.19 -6.82 -18.45
N GLU A 258 21.15 -7.55 -19.02
CA GLU A 258 22.57 -7.36 -18.74
C GLU A 258 23.36 -7.12 -20.03
N ASN A 259 23.81 -5.87 -20.19
CA ASN A 259 24.50 -5.40 -21.38
C ASN A 259 26.02 -5.51 -21.25
N HIS A 260 26.55 -5.70 -20.03
CA HIS A 260 27.98 -5.73 -19.78
C HIS A 260 28.67 -6.86 -20.58
N PRO A 261 29.83 -6.61 -21.24
CA PRO A 261 30.53 -7.63 -22.02
C PRO A 261 30.88 -8.89 -21.22
N ASN A 262 31.17 -8.73 -19.93
CA ASN A 262 31.47 -9.82 -19.00
C ASN A 262 30.23 -10.49 -18.39
N CYS A 263 29.03 -10.28 -18.96
CA CYS A 263 27.85 -11.04 -18.56
C CYS A 263 28.15 -12.54 -18.63
N ARG A 264 27.74 -13.29 -17.60
CA ARG A 264 27.91 -14.74 -17.57
C ARG A 264 27.25 -15.37 -18.80
N LYS A 265 27.90 -16.38 -19.39
CA LYS A 265 27.38 -17.14 -20.53
C LYS A 265 27.11 -18.59 -20.16
N ASN A 266 26.09 -19.20 -20.75
CA ASN A 266 25.90 -20.66 -20.68
C ASN A 266 26.83 -21.40 -21.65
N ARG A 267 26.71 -22.73 -21.73
CA ARG A 267 27.50 -23.57 -22.64
C ARG A 267 27.25 -23.26 -24.12
N GLU A 268 26.09 -22.68 -24.42
CA GLU A 268 25.67 -22.27 -25.77
C GLU A 268 26.12 -20.84 -26.11
N GLY A 269 26.85 -20.18 -25.20
CA GLY A 269 27.37 -18.82 -25.40
C GLY A 269 26.34 -17.71 -25.14
N GLU A 270 25.14 -18.04 -24.68
CA GLU A 270 24.06 -17.09 -24.42
C GLU A 270 24.26 -16.37 -23.08
N ARG A 271 23.87 -15.09 -23.02
CA ARG A 271 24.00 -14.27 -21.80
C ARG A 271 22.93 -14.63 -20.76
N VAL A 272 23.38 -15.08 -19.58
CA VAL A 272 22.55 -15.59 -18.48
C VAL A 272 22.65 -14.70 -17.25
N LEU A 273 21.50 -14.43 -16.63
CA LEU A 273 21.36 -13.66 -15.40
C LEU A 273 21.58 -14.52 -14.13
N PRO A 274 21.76 -13.92 -12.93
CA PRO A 274 21.95 -14.67 -11.69
C PRO A 274 20.85 -15.68 -11.35
N ASN A 275 19.61 -15.43 -11.79
CA ASN A 275 18.47 -16.34 -11.63
C ASN A 275 18.42 -17.48 -12.67
N GLY A 276 19.46 -17.61 -13.52
CA GLY A 276 19.56 -18.65 -14.55
C GLY A 276 18.83 -18.33 -15.86
N GLN A 277 18.19 -17.15 -15.98
CA GLN A 277 17.41 -16.78 -17.15
C GLN A 277 18.31 -16.25 -18.30
N VAL A 278 18.09 -16.74 -19.53
CA VAL A 278 18.66 -16.15 -20.74
C VAL A 278 17.83 -14.93 -21.12
N TRP A 279 18.39 -13.73 -20.98
CA TRP A 279 17.58 -12.52 -20.91
C TRP A 279 17.10 -12.00 -22.27
N MET A 280 17.91 -12.12 -23.34
CA MET A 280 17.57 -11.57 -24.65
C MET A 280 16.35 -12.27 -25.29
N PRO A 281 16.32 -13.60 -25.39
CA PRO A 281 15.15 -14.29 -25.95
C PRO A 281 13.90 -14.08 -25.08
N GLN A 282 14.06 -14.03 -23.75
CA GLN A 282 12.94 -13.76 -22.85
C GLN A 282 12.37 -12.35 -23.01
N LEU A 283 13.20 -11.32 -23.16
CA LEU A 283 12.74 -9.95 -23.38
C LEU A 283 11.97 -9.82 -24.71
N LEU A 284 12.50 -10.43 -25.78
CA LEU A 284 11.84 -10.46 -27.09
C LEU A 284 10.52 -11.23 -27.04
N LEU A 285 10.52 -12.40 -26.38
CA LEU A 285 9.30 -13.19 -26.18
C LEU A 285 8.23 -12.37 -25.45
N LEU A 286 8.59 -11.66 -24.37
CA LEU A 286 7.66 -10.79 -23.64
C LEU A 286 7.08 -9.69 -24.53
N CYS A 287 7.90 -9.05 -25.37
CA CYS A 287 7.44 -8.02 -26.30
C CYS A 287 6.47 -8.60 -27.34
N PHE A 288 6.85 -9.70 -28.00
CA PHE A 288 6.07 -10.30 -29.09
C PHE A 288 4.77 -10.93 -28.57
N ALA A 289 4.84 -11.62 -27.43
CA ALA A 289 3.66 -12.19 -26.76
C ALA A 289 2.67 -11.08 -26.33
N SER A 290 3.17 -9.96 -25.80
CA SER A 290 2.33 -8.81 -25.43
C SER A 290 1.68 -8.14 -26.65
N LYS A 291 2.39 -8.06 -27.77
CA LYS A 291 1.83 -7.58 -29.05
C LYS A 291 0.70 -8.49 -29.55
N ILE A 292 0.95 -9.80 -29.60
CA ILE A 292 -0.03 -10.80 -30.03
C ILE A 292 -1.28 -10.75 -29.13
N LEU A 293 -1.10 -10.61 -27.82
CA LEU A 293 -2.20 -10.46 -26.88
C LEU A 293 -3.00 -9.17 -27.13
N THR A 294 -2.33 -8.07 -27.49
CA THR A 294 -3.00 -6.81 -27.85
C THR A 294 -3.82 -6.96 -29.14
N GLU A 295 -3.26 -7.59 -30.17
CA GLU A 295 -3.97 -7.87 -31.44
C GLU A 295 -5.19 -8.76 -31.20
N ALA A 296 -5.03 -9.80 -30.38
CA ALA A 296 -6.16 -10.65 -30.01
C ALA A 296 -7.24 -9.89 -29.24
N ASN A 297 -6.87 -9.07 -28.25
CA ASN A 297 -7.83 -8.25 -27.52
C ASN A 297 -8.59 -7.27 -28.43
N ALA A 298 -7.95 -6.77 -29.48
CA ALA A 298 -8.57 -5.94 -30.50
C ALA A 298 -9.57 -6.75 -31.36
N LEU A 299 -9.20 -7.95 -31.83
CA LEU A 299 -10.12 -8.87 -32.54
C LEU A 299 -11.34 -9.25 -31.68
N LEU A 300 -11.13 -9.31 -30.36
CA LEU A 300 -12.14 -9.68 -29.39
C LEU A 300 -13.00 -8.47 -28.94
N ASN A 301 -12.81 -7.24 -29.46
CA ASN A 301 -13.50 -6.02 -28.99
C ASN A 301 -13.46 -5.83 -27.46
N LEU A 302 -12.55 -6.52 -26.75
CA LEU A 302 -12.46 -6.48 -25.30
C LEU A 302 -11.87 -5.16 -24.81
N GLN A 303 -11.17 -4.43 -25.67
CA GLN A 303 -10.66 -3.09 -25.35
C GLN A 303 -11.78 -2.08 -25.08
N GLU A 304 -12.88 -2.09 -25.86
CA GLU A 304 -14.01 -1.19 -25.59
C GLU A 304 -14.77 -1.59 -24.32
N ALA A 305 -14.93 -2.90 -24.07
CA ALA A 305 -15.54 -3.40 -22.85
C ALA A 305 -14.69 -3.07 -21.61
N ASN A 306 -13.37 -3.25 -21.69
CA ASN A 306 -12.42 -2.93 -20.62
C ASN A 306 -12.27 -1.42 -20.42
N ALA A 307 -12.31 -0.60 -21.48
CA ALA A 307 -12.30 0.85 -21.37
C ALA A 307 -13.60 1.39 -20.77
N LYS A 308 -14.76 0.80 -21.12
CA LYS A 308 -16.05 1.09 -20.47
C LYS A 308 -16.04 0.64 -19.01
N ALA A 309 -15.50 -0.53 -18.69
CA ALA A 309 -15.35 -1.02 -17.31
C ALA A 309 -14.35 -0.19 -16.49
N ALA A 310 -13.26 0.30 -17.08
CA ALA A 310 -12.30 1.18 -16.42
C ALA A 310 -12.87 2.58 -16.19
N LYS A 311 -13.64 3.12 -17.14
CA LYS A 311 -14.41 4.36 -16.96
C LYS A 311 -15.52 4.21 -15.92
N ALA A 312 -16.21 3.07 -15.90
CA ALA A 312 -17.20 2.75 -14.88
C ALA A 312 -16.57 2.58 -13.49
N ALA A 313 -15.36 2.00 -13.39
CA ALA A 313 -14.60 1.90 -12.16
C ALA A 313 -14.07 3.28 -11.67
N GLN A 314 -13.66 4.17 -12.58
CA GLN A 314 -13.35 5.57 -12.26
C GLN A 314 -14.59 6.36 -11.84
N GLN A 315 -15.78 6.03 -12.34
CA GLN A 315 -17.05 6.59 -11.85
C GLN A 315 -17.45 5.98 -10.49
N GLN A 316 -17.09 4.74 -10.19
CA GLN A 316 -17.29 4.10 -8.87
C GLN A 316 -16.41 4.71 -7.77
N GLN A 317 -15.33 5.43 -8.09
CA GLN A 317 -14.59 6.26 -7.12
C GLN A 317 -15.41 7.43 -6.55
N LYS A 318 -16.62 7.71 -7.07
CA LYS A 318 -17.54 8.69 -6.48
C LYS A 318 -18.46 8.13 -5.39
N VAL A 319 -18.39 6.83 -5.08
CA VAL A 319 -19.14 6.25 -3.97
C VAL A 319 -18.31 6.41 -2.70
N PRO A 320 -18.83 7.08 -1.65
CA PRO A 320 -18.10 7.23 -0.39
C PRO A 320 -17.77 5.86 0.19
N PRO A 321 -16.61 5.66 0.85
CA PRO A 321 -16.23 4.38 1.41
C PRO A 321 -17.08 4.05 2.65
N LEU A 322 -18.31 3.58 2.41
CA LEU A 322 -19.29 3.27 3.46
C LEU A 322 -18.76 2.30 4.53
N PRO A 323 -17.98 1.25 4.20
CA PRO A 323 -17.33 0.40 5.21
C PRO A 323 -16.46 1.17 6.21
N PHE A 324 -15.71 2.15 5.73
CA PHE A 324 -14.81 2.96 6.56
C PHE A 324 -15.59 3.95 7.45
N LEU A 325 -16.61 4.60 6.90
CA LEU A 325 -17.47 5.51 7.67
C LEU A 325 -18.25 4.76 8.76
N LEU A 326 -18.70 3.54 8.44
CA LEU A 326 -19.41 2.65 9.36
C LEU A 326 -18.51 2.15 10.49
N SER A 327 -17.25 1.77 10.20
CA SER A 327 -16.31 1.34 11.25
C SER A 327 -15.94 2.49 12.20
N SER A 328 -15.73 3.71 11.67
CA SER A 328 -15.49 4.90 12.49
C SER A 328 -16.70 5.23 13.39
N LEU A 329 -17.92 5.07 12.86
CA LEU A 329 -19.16 5.28 13.62
C LEU A 329 -19.31 4.25 14.76
N ILE A 330 -19.18 2.96 14.46
CA ILE A 330 -19.44 1.86 15.41
C ILE A 330 -18.41 1.83 16.57
N THR A 331 -17.21 2.37 16.36
CA THR A 331 -16.17 2.46 17.40
C THR A 331 -16.71 3.15 18.67
N SER A 332 -16.63 2.49 19.82
CA SER A 332 -17.06 3.06 21.13
C SER A 332 -16.06 4.12 21.60
N ARG A 333 -16.54 5.28 22.08
CA ARG A 333 -15.71 6.37 22.61
C ARG A 333 -16.15 6.73 24.03
N LYS A 334 -15.23 7.15 24.90
CA LYS A 334 -15.61 7.60 26.24
C LYS A 334 -15.98 9.09 26.22
N PRO A 335 -17.10 9.51 26.84
CA PRO A 335 -17.44 10.92 26.94
C PRO A 335 -16.44 11.67 27.83
N ARG A 336 -16.22 12.96 27.55
CA ARG A 336 -15.37 13.83 28.37
C ARG A 336 -16.14 14.34 29.58
N LYS A 337 -15.46 14.47 30.73
CA LYS A 337 -16.05 14.90 32.00
C LYS A 337 -15.14 15.90 32.71
N LEU A 338 -15.75 16.73 33.56
CA LEU A 338 -15.04 17.66 34.45
C LEU A 338 -14.62 16.93 35.73
N GLN A 339 -13.48 17.34 36.28
CA GLN A 339 -12.87 16.76 37.48
C GLN A 339 -13.77 16.91 38.73
N GLU A 340 -14.70 17.87 38.76
CA GLU A 340 -15.70 18.01 39.82
C GLU A 340 -16.86 17.00 39.72
N MET A 341 -16.93 16.21 38.64
CA MET A 341 -17.89 15.10 38.49
C MET A 341 -17.25 13.72 38.75
N ASP A 342 -16.07 13.71 39.38
CA ASP A 342 -15.37 12.51 39.86
C ASP A 342 -15.98 11.94 41.16
N ASP A 343 -17.22 12.32 41.54
CA ASP A 343 -18.06 11.51 42.43
C ASP A 343 -18.43 10.19 41.73
N ASP A 344 -17.45 9.27 41.66
CA ASP A 344 -17.43 7.80 41.63
C ASP A 344 -18.46 6.98 40.80
N ASP A 345 -19.42 7.57 40.11
CA ASP A 345 -20.59 6.80 39.63
C ASP A 345 -20.56 6.49 38.11
N TYR A 346 -19.45 6.78 37.42
CA TYR A 346 -19.38 6.63 35.96
C TYR A 346 -18.21 5.86 35.36
N ASP A 347 -17.04 5.85 35.98
CA ASP A 347 -15.94 4.94 35.68
C ASP A 347 -15.43 4.41 37.04
N ASP A 348 -15.44 3.08 37.25
CA ASP A 348 -15.10 2.45 38.54
C ASP A 348 -13.78 3.02 39.12
N ALA A 349 -13.85 3.66 40.29
CA ALA A 349 -12.82 3.60 41.31
C ALA A 349 -13.51 3.66 42.70
N SER A 350 -13.07 2.75 43.57
CA SER A 350 -13.38 2.59 45.01
C SER A 350 -14.83 2.33 45.45
N ASP A 351 -15.04 1.10 45.93
CA ASP A 351 -15.86 0.86 47.11
C ASP A 351 -15.25 1.65 48.29
N ILE A 352 -15.94 2.69 48.79
CA ILE A 352 -15.69 3.21 50.14
C ILE A 352 -16.71 2.58 51.09
N ILE A 353 -16.16 1.74 51.96
CA ILE A 353 -16.79 1.27 53.19
C ILE A 353 -17.16 2.49 54.04
N LEU A 354 -18.41 2.52 54.53
CA LEU A 354 -18.88 3.41 55.59
C LEU A 354 -17.87 3.49 56.75
N GLY A 355 -17.31 4.68 57.03
CA GLY A 355 -16.49 4.87 58.23
C GLY A 355 -15.79 6.23 58.38
N THR A 356 -16.49 7.19 59.00
CA THR A 356 -15.98 8.36 59.77
C THR A 356 -15.11 9.43 59.10
N ALA A 357 -15.43 10.69 59.38
CA ALA A 357 -14.67 11.88 58.95
C ALA A 357 -13.28 11.95 59.63
N SER A 358 -12.29 12.38 58.86
CA SER A 358 -10.92 12.60 59.34
C SER A 358 -10.88 13.85 60.24
N PRO A 359 -10.19 13.85 61.39
CA PRO A 359 -10.12 15.01 62.30
C PRO A 359 -9.41 16.25 61.73
N TYR A 360 -8.98 16.20 60.46
CA TYR A 360 -8.21 17.25 59.78
C TYR A 360 -9.00 17.99 58.69
N ASP A 361 -10.31 17.75 58.57
CA ASP A 361 -11.15 18.48 57.62
C ASP A 361 -11.35 19.93 58.08
N VAL A 362 -10.62 20.86 57.47
CA VAL A 362 -10.72 22.31 57.73
C VAL A 362 -12.00 22.86 57.06
N PRO A 363 -12.83 23.68 57.75
CA PRO A 363 -14.03 24.27 57.17
C PRO A 363 -13.74 25.07 55.89
N LYS A 364 -14.63 24.96 54.90
CA LYS A 364 -14.56 25.61 53.58
C LYS A 364 -14.41 27.14 53.62
N ASP A 365 -14.63 27.74 54.78
CA ASP A 365 -14.70 29.18 54.98
C ASP A 365 -13.33 29.82 55.27
N GLN A 366 -12.26 29.00 55.42
CA GLN A 366 -10.88 29.45 55.67
C GLN A 366 -9.90 29.12 54.53
N GLN A 367 -10.39 28.63 53.39
CA GLN A 367 -9.54 28.30 52.25
C GLN A 367 -9.25 29.59 51.46
N GLU A 368 -8.12 30.23 51.74
CA GLU A 368 -7.64 31.36 50.92
C GLU A 368 -7.53 30.91 49.46
N ASP A 369 -8.00 31.75 48.53
CA ASP A 369 -7.84 31.58 47.09
C ASP A 369 -6.34 31.55 46.75
N LEU A 370 -5.75 30.36 46.82
CA LEU A 370 -4.42 30.08 46.36
C LEU A 370 -4.42 30.31 44.85
N THR A 371 -4.01 31.50 44.42
CA THR A 371 -3.58 31.71 43.04
C THR A 371 -2.63 30.57 42.69
N PRO A 372 -2.95 29.75 41.67
CA PRO A 372 -2.13 28.58 41.37
C PRO A 372 -0.69 29.06 41.17
N PRO A 373 0.30 28.40 41.81
CA PRO A 373 1.68 28.83 41.72
C PRO A 373 2.02 28.97 40.24
N LYS A 374 2.76 30.02 39.88
CA LYS A 374 3.17 30.28 38.49
C LYS A 374 3.95 29.06 38.00
N GLN A 375 3.25 28.16 37.31
CA GLN A 375 3.70 26.81 37.04
C GLN A 375 4.87 26.86 36.07
N ILE A 376 6.03 26.42 36.55
CA ILE A 376 7.30 26.44 35.83
C ILE A 376 7.22 25.35 34.76
N ALA A 377 7.47 25.70 33.50
CA ALA A 377 7.42 24.75 32.41
C ALA A 377 8.46 23.63 32.62
N VAL A 378 8.01 22.38 32.55
CA VAL A 378 8.85 21.19 32.74
C VAL A 378 9.45 20.79 31.39
N PRO A 379 10.74 20.40 31.33
CA PRO A 379 11.34 19.89 30.10
C PRO A 379 10.60 18.65 29.61
N ALA A 380 10.16 18.66 28.35
CA ALA A 380 9.55 17.48 27.73
C ALA A 380 10.57 16.32 27.62
N PRO A 381 10.10 15.06 27.56
CA PRO A 381 10.96 13.90 27.32
C PRO A 381 11.78 14.08 26.04
N ASP A 382 13.07 13.72 26.08
CA ASP A 382 13.94 13.87 24.92
C ASP A 382 13.42 12.98 23.77
N PRO A 383 13.15 13.54 22.57
CA PRO A 383 12.72 12.75 21.42
C PRO A 383 13.85 11.78 21.03
N ALA A 384 13.50 10.53 20.72
CA ALA A 384 14.46 9.54 20.24
C ALA A 384 14.93 9.93 18.83
N LEU A 385 16.11 10.55 18.74
CA LEU A 385 16.74 10.91 17.47
C LEU A 385 17.39 9.68 16.82
N PRO A 386 17.49 9.64 15.49
CA PRO A 386 18.21 8.59 14.79
C PRO A 386 19.70 8.59 15.18
N PRO A 387 20.37 7.41 15.22
CA PRO A 387 21.80 7.34 15.49
C PRO A 387 22.59 8.07 14.38
N SER A 388 23.39 9.06 14.80
CA SER A 388 24.24 9.87 13.92
C SER A 388 25.68 9.35 13.94
N PHE A 389 26.37 9.37 12.80
CA PHE A 389 27.79 8.99 12.69
C PHE A 389 28.77 10.15 12.96
N ASP A 390 28.27 11.38 13.11
CA ASP A 390 29.08 12.58 13.31
C ASP A 390 29.18 12.95 14.80
N GLY A 391 30.41 12.96 15.33
CA GLY A 391 30.70 13.31 16.73
C GLY A 391 30.43 14.78 17.09
N ASP A 392 30.27 15.65 16.10
CA ASP A 392 30.15 17.11 16.25
C ASP A 392 28.79 17.67 15.81
N ASN A 393 27.74 16.86 15.66
CA ASN A 393 26.44 17.39 15.24
C ASN A 393 25.85 18.33 16.32
N PRO A 394 25.75 19.65 16.09
CA PRO A 394 25.17 20.59 17.03
C PRO A 394 23.65 20.61 16.80
N SER A 395 23.02 19.43 16.72
CA SER A 395 21.57 19.31 16.86
C SER A 395 21.26 19.65 18.31
N HIS A 396 21.33 20.95 18.60
CA HIS A 396 21.06 21.51 19.90
C HIS A 396 19.72 20.96 20.34
N ARG A 397 19.77 20.16 21.41
CA ARG A 397 18.66 19.62 22.19
C ARG A 397 17.47 20.58 22.13
N TYR A 398 16.57 20.41 21.17
CA TYR A 398 15.29 21.13 21.16
C TYR A 398 14.43 20.48 22.22
N ARG A 399 14.77 20.76 23.49
CA ARG A 399 13.83 20.61 24.59
C ARG A 399 12.79 21.69 24.37
N PHE A 400 11.68 21.32 23.75
CA PHE A 400 10.51 22.17 23.90
C PHE A 400 10.12 22.08 25.37
N LEU A 401 9.99 23.24 26.00
CA LEU A 401 9.30 23.32 27.27
C LEU A 401 7.88 22.89 26.97
N GLU A 402 7.38 21.84 27.62
CA GLU A 402 5.97 21.51 27.53
C GLU A 402 5.25 22.70 28.18
N PRO A 403 4.65 23.60 27.38
CA PRO A 403 4.04 24.78 27.97
C PRO A 403 2.83 24.25 28.73
N GLN A 404 2.69 24.55 30.02
CA GLN A 404 1.44 24.29 30.74
C GLN A 404 0.29 25.21 30.25
N SER A 405 0.41 25.79 29.05
CA SER A 405 -0.70 26.36 28.32
C SER A 405 -1.70 25.25 27.98
N GLN A 406 -2.99 25.59 27.86
CA GLN A 406 -4.04 24.66 27.42
C GLN A 406 -3.75 24.00 26.06
N TRP A 407 -2.76 24.49 25.29
CA TRP A 407 -2.33 23.93 24.02
C TRP A 407 -1.12 22.99 24.23
N GLN A 408 -1.32 21.71 23.94
CA GLN A 408 -0.26 20.72 23.84
C GLN A 408 0.14 20.56 22.38
N VAL A 409 1.30 21.12 22.00
CA VAL A 409 1.87 20.96 20.65
C VAL A 409 3.01 19.96 20.73
N ARG A 410 2.88 18.82 20.05
CA ARG A 410 3.86 17.74 20.01
C ARG A 410 4.37 17.52 18.58
N PRO A 411 5.69 17.53 18.36
CA PRO A 411 6.24 17.12 17.07
C PRO A 411 6.05 15.61 16.89
N ILE A 412 5.75 15.18 15.67
CA ILE A 412 5.69 13.78 15.29
C ILE A 412 7.04 13.45 14.67
N VAL A 413 7.85 12.67 15.39
CA VAL A 413 9.23 12.35 15.02
C VAL A 413 9.30 10.94 14.47
N GLU A 414 9.89 10.79 13.29
CA GLU A 414 10.20 9.51 12.67
C GLU A 414 11.58 9.02 13.14
N ALA A 415 11.63 7.82 13.71
CA ALA A 415 12.85 7.23 14.26
C ALA A 415 13.86 6.75 13.18
N HIS A 416 13.49 6.81 11.89
CA HIS A 416 14.30 6.36 10.76
C HIS A 416 14.77 7.51 9.84
N GLY A 417 14.86 8.73 10.37
CA GLY A 417 15.39 9.90 9.65
C GLY A 417 16.88 9.75 9.28
N TRP A 418 17.30 10.43 8.21
CA TRP A 418 18.71 10.47 7.79
C TRP A 418 19.57 11.31 8.73
N ASP A 419 20.88 11.07 8.70
CA ASP A 419 21.87 11.93 9.36
C ASP A 419 21.69 13.39 8.86
N HIS A 420 21.57 14.34 9.79
CA HIS A 420 21.26 15.78 9.55
C HIS A 420 19.82 16.14 9.15
N GLU A 421 18.84 15.23 9.18
CA GLU A 421 17.41 15.57 9.11
C GLU A 421 16.83 15.75 10.53
N SER A 422 15.93 16.72 10.74
CA SER A 422 15.31 16.96 12.06
C SER A 422 14.34 15.85 12.51
N GLY A 423 14.03 14.88 11.65
CA GLY A 423 13.13 13.75 11.93
C GLY A 423 11.64 14.12 12.14
N ILE A 424 11.29 15.41 12.17
CA ILE A 424 9.91 15.88 12.38
C ILE A 424 9.13 15.82 11.06
N GLU A 425 8.19 14.88 10.93
CA GLU A 425 7.31 14.74 9.76
C GLU A 425 5.99 15.50 9.88
N GLY A 426 5.70 16.03 11.07
CA GLY A 426 4.44 16.68 11.35
C GLY A 426 4.31 17.22 12.75
N PHE A 427 3.15 17.82 13.01
CA PHE A 427 2.79 18.34 14.32
C PHE A 427 1.42 17.81 14.72
N SER A 428 1.32 17.39 15.97
CA SER A 428 0.06 17.16 16.65
C SER A 428 -0.19 18.32 17.60
N VAL A 429 -1.35 18.93 17.49
CA VAL A 429 -1.83 20.00 18.35
C VAL A 429 -3.04 19.44 19.08
N ASP A 430 -3.06 19.49 20.39
CA ASP A 430 -4.17 19.04 21.23
C ASP A 430 -4.54 20.17 22.19
N LYS A 431 -5.84 20.39 22.39
CA LYS A 431 -6.34 21.43 23.28
C LYS A 431 -7.62 21.00 23.95
N ALA A 432 -7.51 20.64 25.23
CA ALA A 432 -8.64 20.53 26.11
C ALA A 432 -9.11 21.93 26.55
N PHE A 433 -10.41 22.14 26.57
CA PHE A 433 -11.01 23.39 27.06
C PHE A 433 -12.34 23.08 27.75
N VAL A 434 -12.79 24.02 28.58
CA VAL A 434 -14.08 23.95 29.24
C VAL A 434 -14.86 25.22 28.91
N ILE A 435 -16.06 25.07 28.35
CA ILE A 435 -16.96 26.18 28.05
C ILE A 435 -17.87 26.39 29.26
N ARG A 436 -17.92 27.63 29.77
CA ARG A 436 -18.80 28.06 30.89
C ARG A 436 -18.69 27.16 32.13
N ASN A 437 -17.50 26.63 32.42
CA ASN A 437 -17.22 25.73 33.55
C ASN A 437 -18.08 24.46 33.61
N SER A 438 -18.79 24.09 32.54
CA SER A 438 -19.75 22.97 32.57
C SER A 438 -19.65 22.02 31.37
N VAL A 439 -19.10 22.47 30.24
CA VAL A 439 -19.01 21.68 29.00
C VAL A 439 -17.54 21.43 28.67
N PRO A 440 -16.99 20.25 29.00
CA PRO A 440 -15.65 19.88 28.58
C PRO A 440 -15.62 19.55 27.09
N GLY A 441 -14.61 20.07 26.41
CA GLY A 441 -14.33 19.79 25.00
C GLY A 441 -12.85 19.56 24.77
N ASN A 442 -12.56 18.91 23.65
CA ASN A 442 -11.21 18.76 23.14
C ASN A 442 -11.16 19.11 21.65
N MET A 443 -10.03 19.63 21.22
CA MET A 443 -9.72 19.86 19.83
C MET A 443 -8.32 19.37 19.56
N SER A 444 -8.22 18.31 18.75
CA SER A 444 -6.95 17.78 18.28
C SER A 444 -6.81 17.97 16.77
N GLY A 445 -5.61 18.33 16.33
CA GLY A 445 -5.26 18.51 14.93
C GLY A 445 -3.91 17.87 14.69
N GLN A 446 -3.85 16.97 13.72
CA GLN A 446 -2.63 16.33 13.28
C GLN A 446 -2.39 16.71 11.82
N LEU A 447 -1.25 17.33 11.57
CA LEU A 447 -0.75 17.58 10.24
C LEU A 447 0.50 16.74 10.06
N THR A 448 0.44 15.74 9.20
CA THR A 448 1.62 15.00 8.75
C THR A 448 1.84 15.24 7.28
N LYS A 449 3.04 15.69 6.95
CA LYS A 449 3.44 16.01 5.59
C LYS A 449 4.69 15.22 5.28
N ASP A 450 4.50 14.06 4.68
CA ASP A 450 5.56 13.34 3.99
C ASP A 450 5.93 14.14 2.72
N LYS A 451 7.11 13.93 2.15
CA LYS A 451 7.62 14.53 0.91
C LYS A 451 6.64 14.38 -0.28
N LYS A 452 5.61 13.52 -0.19
CA LYS A 452 4.65 13.17 -1.26
C LYS A 452 3.18 13.41 -0.94
N ASP A 453 2.74 13.17 0.30
CA ASP A 453 1.33 13.23 0.69
C ASP A 453 1.15 14.12 1.92
N SER A 454 0.12 14.97 1.90
CA SER A 454 -0.28 15.78 3.04
C SER A 454 -1.50 15.14 3.68
N ASN A 455 -1.32 14.54 4.84
CA ASN A 455 -2.39 13.99 5.65
C ASN A 455 -2.79 15.02 6.69
N VAL A 456 -4.09 15.34 6.70
CA VAL A 456 -4.69 16.22 7.68
C VAL A 456 -5.70 15.40 8.44
N GLY A 457 -5.54 15.37 9.75
CA GLY A 457 -6.51 14.87 10.71
C GLY A 457 -6.92 16.04 11.61
N PHE A 458 -8.21 16.23 11.81
CA PHE A 458 -8.73 17.16 12.81
C PHE A 458 -9.89 16.49 13.50
N GLU A 459 -9.88 16.46 14.83
CA GLU A 459 -10.98 15.98 15.64
C GLU A 459 -11.34 17.01 16.71
N GLY A 460 -12.56 17.51 16.65
CA GLY A 460 -13.18 18.30 17.71
C GLY A 460 -14.26 17.47 18.40
N GLU A 461 -14.29 17.47 19.72
CA GLU A 461 -15.31 16.77 20.51
C GLU A 461 -15.76 17.66 21.68
N MET A 462 -17.05 17.65 21.99
CA MET A 462 -17.63 18.34 23.14
C MET A 462 -18.64 17.42 23.81
N SER A 463 -18.60 17.34 25.14
CA SER A 463 -19.54 16.54 25.92
C SER A 463 -20.39 17.46 26.80
N ILE A 464 -21.70 17.43 26.57
CA ILE A 464 -22.70 18.22 27.27
C ILE A 464 -23.41 17.30 28.27
N PRO A 465 -23.08 17.39 29.57
CA PRO A 465 -23.83 16.68 30.60
C PRO A 465 -25.19 17.35 30.80
N HIS A 466 -26.28 16.61 30.60
CA HIS A 466 -27.65 17.09 30.88
C HIS A 466 -28.11 16.72 32.28
N SER A 467 -27.69 15.55 32.78
CA SER A 467 -27.96 15.09 34.15
C SER A 467 -26.88 14.10 34.59
N LYS A 468 -26.93 13.68 35.87
CA LYS A 468 -26.08 12.57 36.35
C LYS A 468 -26.24 11.31 35.50
N LYS A 469 -27.40 11.06 34.86
CA LYS A 469 -27.66 9.83 34.08
C LYS A 469 -27.55 9.98 32.56
N LEU A 470 -27.44 11.21 32.06
CA LEU A 470 -27.55 11.54 30.63
C LEU A 470 -26.47 12.52 30.17
N ILE A 471 -25.71 12.10 29.15
CA ILE A 471 -24.66 12.92 28.53
C ILE A 471 -24.81 12.85 27.01
N THR A 472 -24.75 14.00 26.35
CA THR A 472 -24.71 14.11 24.89
C THR A 472 -23.32 14.55 24.45
N THR A 473 -22.69 13.77 23.59
CA THR A 473 -21.39 14.07 23.00
C THR A 473 -21.58 14.47 21.54
N THR A 474 -21.03 15.59 21.13
CA THR A 474 -20.98 16.05 19.74
C THR A 474 -19.54 16.10 19.27
N GLY A 475 -19.29 15.78 18.01
CA GLY A 475 -17.94 15.83 17.47
C GLY A 475 -17.90 16.08 15.98
N VAL A 476 -16.80 16.65 15.52
CA VAL A 476 -16.50 16.90 14.12
C VAL A 476 -15.13 16.30 13.83
N ASP A 477 -15.05 15.52 12.77
CA ASP A 477 -13.83 14.86 12.33
C ASP A 477 -13.57 15.24 10.86
N VAL A 478 -12.33 15.63 10.55
CA VAL A 478 -11.87 15.90 9.19
C VAL A 478 -10.65 15.04 8.94
N GLN A 479 -10.75 14.12 8.00
CA GLN A 479 -9.68 13.17 7.70
C GLN A 479 -9.41 13.07 6.20
N THR A 480 -8.14 12.97 5.82
CA THR A 480 -7.75 12.64 4.44
C THR A 480 -8.14 11.19 4.11
N VAL A 481 -8.98 11.02 3.07
CA VAL A 481 -9.41 9.72 2.53
C VAL A 481 -9.00 9.66 1.05
N GLY A 482 -7.87 9.02 0.76
CA GLY A 482 -7.28 9.03 -0.58
C GLY A 482 -6.80 10.43 -0.96
N LYS A 483 -7.38 11.03 -2.02
CA LYS A 483 -7.06 12.40 -2.47
C LYS A 483 -8.06 13.47 -2.01
N GLN A 484 -9.05 13.09 -1.20
CA GLN A 484 -10.15 13.96 -0.79
C GLN A 484 -10.20 14.07 0.73
N LEU A 485 -10.84 15.12 1.24
CA LEU A 485 -11.14 15.27 2.66
C LEU A 485 -12.54 14.73 2.94
N ALA A 486 -12.66 13.92 4.00
CA ALA A 486 -13.92 13.46 4.55
C ALA A 486 -14.27 14.32 5.77
N TYR A 487 -15.42 15.01 5.72
CA TYR A 487 -15.93 15.81 6.84
C TYR A 487 -17.05 15.04 7.52
N THR A 488 -16.90 14.70 8.79
CA THR A 488 -17.86 13.88 9.52
C THR A 488 -18.32 14.60 10.78
N ALA A 489 -19.58 14.99 10.82
CA ALA A 489 -20.25 15.46 12.03
C ALA A 489 -20.89 14.26 12.75
N ARG A 490 -20.78 14.22 14.08
CA ARG A 490 -21.27 13.12 14.93
C ARG A 490 -22.01 13.70 16.13
N ALA A 491 -23.08 13.04 16.52
CA ALA A 491 -23.80 13.31 17.76
C ALA A 491 -24.18 11.99 18.40
N GLU A 492 -23.81 11.79 19.67
CA GLU A 492 -24.06 10.55 20.41
C GLU A 492 -24.63 10.88 21.78
N THR A 493 -25.75 10.28 22.13
CA THR A 493 -26.41 10.48 23.42
C THR A 493 -26.33 9.19 24.22
N ARG A 494 -25.81 9.28 25.45
CA ARG A 494 -25.63 8.16 26.38
C ARG A 494 -26.58 8.29 27.55
N TRP A 495 -27.34 7.23 27.80
CA TRP A 495 -28.27 7.10 28.92
C TRP A 495 -27.89 5.93 29.83
N LYS A 496 -27.75 6.20 31.13
CA LYS A 496 -27.63 5.17 32.18
C LYS A 496 -29.04 4.79 32.64
N PHE A 497 -29.56 3.66 32.15
CA PHE A 497 -30.89 3.17 32.50
C PHE A 497 -30.88 2.54 33.91
N CYS A 498 -29.90 1.68 34.19
CA CYS A 498 -29.65 1.05 35.49
C CYS A 498 -28.15 1.03 35.82
N ALA A 499 -27.76 0.63 37.04
CA ALA A 499 -26.35 0.44 37.42
C ALA A 499 -25.62 -0.56 36.50
N VAL A 500 -26.38 -1.48 35.90
CA VAL A 500 -25.90 -2.64 35.13
C VAL A 500 -25.97 -2.40 33.61
N ASN A 501 -26.76 -1.43 33.15
CA ASN A 501 -27.09 -1.25 31.73
C ASN A 501 -26.95 0.23 31.30
N LYS A 502 -26.08 0.47 30.31
CA LYS A 502 -25.83 1.78 29.68
C LYS A 502 -26.10 1.67 28.17
N ILE A 503 -27.00 2.50 27.65
CA ILE A 503 -27.36 2.56 26.24
C ILE A 503 -26.79 3.85 25.63
N ALA A 504 -26.28 3.77 24.41
CA ALA A 504 -25.83 4.90 23.63
C ALA A 504 -26.48 4.87 22.24
N ALA A 505 -27.01 6.00 21.79
CA ALA A 505 -27.55 6.17 20.45
C ALA A 505 -26.76 7.27 19.73
N GLY A 506 -26.27 6.98 18.53
CA GLY A 506 -25.42 7.86 17.75
C GLY A 506 -25.96 8.14 16.36
N LEU A 507 -25.76 9.36 15.87
CA LEU A 507 -26.00 9.80 14.50
C LEU A 507 -24.70 10.35 13.93
N SER A 508 -24.47 10.12 12.64
CA SER A 508 -23.39 10.78 11.90
C SER A 508 -23.83 11.28 10.54
N ALA A 509 -23.20 12.35 10.09
CA ALA A 509 -23.32 12.89 8.74
C ALA A 509 -21.92 13.11 8.19
N SER A 510 -21.57 12.40 7.12
CA SER A 510 -20.25 12.43 6.49
C SER A 510 -20.34 12.91 5.05
N LEU A 511 -19.58 13.96 4.71
CA LEU A 511 -19.44 14.48 3.36
C LEU A 511 -18.08 14.07 2.80
N VAL A 512 -18.07 13.25 1.74
CA VAL A 512 -16.85 12.79 1.05
C VAL A 512 -17.03 12.97 -0.45
N GLY A 513 -16.16 13.78 -1.08
CA GLY A 513 -16.19 13.95 -2.54
C GLY A 513 -17.49 14.52 -3.11
N GLY A 514 -18.27 15.24 -2.31
CA GLY A 514 -19.58 15.79 -2.67
C GLY A 514 -20.77 14.85 -2.43
N ALA A 515 -20.53 13.62 -1.95
CA ALA A 515 -21.59 12.69 -1.54
C ALA A 515 -21.84 12.77 -0.03
N LEU A 516 -23.10 12.90 0.37
CA LEU A 516 -23.54 12.87 1.76
C LEU A 516 -23.89 11.45 2.18
N ALA A 517 -23.27 10.98 3.26
CA ALA A 517 -23.57 9.73 3.92
C ALA A 517 -24.17 10.01 5.31
N LEU A 518 -25.24 9.31 5.65
CA LEU A 518 -25.91 9.42 6.96
C LEU A 518 -25.79 8.09 7.69
N GLY A 519 -25.38 8.16 8.96
CA GLY A 519 -25.15 7.00 9.80
C GLY A 519 -25.98 7.00 11.07
N THR A 520 -26.40 5.82 11.49
CA THR A 520 -27.07 5.59 12.77
C THR A 520 -26.36 4.48 13.53
N LYS A 521 -26.19 4.64 14.84
CA LYS A 521 -25.56 3.69 15.75
C LYS A 521 -26.45 3.46 16.97
N LEU A 522 -26.49 2.22 17.41
CA LEU A 522 -26.98 1.84 18.73
C LEU A 522 -25.90 1.00 19.41
N GLU A 523 -25.54 1.37 20.63
CA GLU A 523 -24.61 0.64 21.47
C GLU A 523 -25.26 0.35 22.82
N ASN A 524 -25.07 -0.85 23.32
CA ASN A 524 -25.51 -1.27 24.63
C ASN A 524 -24.34 -1.91 25.38
N ARG A 525 -24.18 -1.52 26.65
CA ARG A 525 -23.15 -2.00 27.54
C ARG A 525 -23.79 -2.62 28.78
N TRP A 526 -23.55 -3.91 28.95
CA TRP A 526 -23.95 -4.69 30.11
C TRP A 526 -22.76 -4.94 31.03
N LYS A 527 -22.91 -4.65 32.32
CA LYS A 527 -21.98 -5.08 33.38
C LYS A 527 -22.45 -6.45 33.87
N VAL A 528 -21.78 -7.53 33.47
CA VAL A 528 -22.21 -8.90 33.84
C VAL A 528 -21.75 -9.23 35.27
N THR A 529 -20.53 -8.81 35.63
CA THR A 529 -19.95 -8.87 36.98
C THR A 529 -19.04 -7.65 37.21
N PRO A 530 -18.55 -7.37 38.45
CA PRO A 530 -17.61 -6.26 38.70
C PRO A 530 -16.39 -6.21 37.77
N GLY A 531 -15.87 -7.38 37.38
CA GLY A 531 -14.76 -7.52 36.43
C GLY A 531 -15.15 -7.79 34.97
N ALA A 532 -16.41 -8.06 34.64
CA ALA A 532 -16.82 -8.46 33.27
C ALA A 532 -17.84 -7.49 32.65
N LYS A 533 -17.51 -6.98 31.46
CA LYS A 533 -18.35 -6.05 30.69
C LYS A 533 -18.55 -6.60 29.28
N LEU A 534 -19.79 -6.56 28.80
CA LEU A 534 -20.15 -6.90 27.43
C LEU A 534 -20.64 -5.63 26.73
N VAL A 535 -20.03 -5.29 25.60
CA VAL A 535 -20.39 -4.14 24.78
C VAL A 535 -20.84 -4.65 23.43
N VAL A 536 -22.08 -4.36 23.05
CA VAL A 536 -22.63 -4.68 21.74
C VAL A 536 -22.99 -3.39 21.05
N SER A 537 -22.51 -3.20 19.84
CA SER A 537 -22.77 -2.04 19.01
C SER A 537 -23.21 -2.49 17.62
N ALA A 538 -24.19 -1.79 17.07
CA ALA A 538 -24.70 -2.02 15.74
C ALA A 538 -24.90 -0.66 15.06
N GLY A 539 -24.68 -0.61 13.76
CA GLY A 539 -24.85 0.61 12.99
C GLY A 539 -25.16 0.35 11.53
N ALA A 540 -25.68 1.38 10.89
CA ALA A 540 -25.92 1.43 9.47
C ALA A 540 -25.48 2.79 8.94
N VAL A 541 -24.85 2.82 7.76
CA VAL A 541 -24.52 4.06 7.04
C VAL A 541 -25.08 3.95 5.64
N SER A 542 -25.84 4.95 5.22
CA SER A 542 -26.43 5.05 3.89
C SER A 542 -25.91 6.25 3.11
N ALA A 543 -25.62 6.06 1.83
CA ALA A 543 -25.35 7.14 0.88
C ALA A 543 -25.80 6.73 -0.52
N ASN A 544 -26.39 7.66 -1.29
CA ASN A 544 -26.72 7.48 -2.71
C ASN A 544 -27.41 6.14 -3.05
N LYS A 545 -28.40 5.72 -2.22
CA LYS A 545 -29.17 4.46 -2.32
C LYS A 545 -28.41 3.17 -1.95
N ASP A 546 -27.15 3.25 -1.55
CA ASP A 546 -26.42 2.15 -0.92
C ASP A 546 -26.54 2.21 0.61
N VAL A 547 -26.48 1.06 1.26
CA VAL A 547 -26.44 0.93 2.73
C VAL A 547 -25.36 -0.08 3.10
N ALA A 548 -24.53 0.27 4.09
CA ALA A 548 -23.64 -0.65 4.77
C ALA A 548 -24.17 -0.90 6.18
N TYR A 549 -24.20 -2.16 6.60
CA TYR A 549 -24.58 -2.58 7.95
C TYR A 549 -23.38 -3.19 8.64
N GLY A 550 -23.27 -2.99 9.95
CA GLY A 550 -22.22 -3.63 10.71
C GLY A 550 -22.51 -3.62 12.19
N GLY A 551 -21.73 -4.41 12.90
CA GLY A 551 -21.80 -4.45 14.35
C GLY A 551 -20.53 -5.03 14.94
N ASN A 552 -20.32 -4.71 16.20
CA ASN A 552 -19.19 -5.15 17.00
C ASN A 552 -19.70 -5.62 18.36
N CYS A 553 -19.25 -6.79 18.78
CA CYS A 553 -19.50 -7.39 20.08
C CYS A 553 -18.15 -7.57 20.77
N GLU A 554 -17.99 -6.98 21.94
CA GLU A 554 -16.72 -6.99 22.67
C GLU A 554 -16.97 -7.37 24.13
N ALA A 555 -16.34 -8.44 24.58
CA ALA A 555 -16.31 -8.90 25.96
C ALA A 555 -14.99 -8.49 26.59
N ILE A 556 -15.06 -7.73 27.67
CA ILE A 556 -13.91 -7.21 28.43
C ILE A 556 -13.94 -7.85 29.81
N LEU A 557 -12.88 -8.57 30.15
CA LEU A 557 -12.66 -9.26 31.42
C LEU A 557 -11.45 -8.64 32.11
N ARG A 558 -11.65 -8.03 33.28
CA ARG A 558 -10.58 -7.61 34.18
C ARG A 558 -10.18 -8.79 35.06
N HIS A 559 -8.88 -8.97 35.24
CA HIS A 559 -8.34 -10.11 36.00
C HIS A 559 -8.25 -9.84 37.51
N SER A 560 -8.38 -8.58 37.94
CA SER A 560 -8.32 -8.16 39.34
C SER A 560 -9.17 -6.90 39.54
N ASP A 561 -9.68 -6.72 40.75
CA ASP A 561 -10.46 -5.54 41.16
C ASP A 561 -9.57 -4.40 41.71
N ASP A 562 -8.25 -4.64 41.87
CA ASP A 562 -7.29 -3.62 42.28
C ASP A 562 -7.03 -2.59 41.16
N ALA A 563 -7.21 -1.30 41.47
CA ALA A 563 -6.96 -0.19 40.54
C ALA A 563 -5.49 -0.09 40.06
N SER A 564 -4.56 -0.72 40.79
CA SER A 564 -3.13 -0.77 40.47
C SER A 564 -2.75 -1.88 39.48
N ASN A 565 -3.67 -2.81 39.17
CA ASN A 565 -3.42 -3.96 38.30
C ASN A 565 -4.16 -3.82 36.95
N PRO A 566 -3.50 -3.38 35.86
CA PRO A 566 -4.15 -3.09 34.58
C PRO A 566 -4.52 -4.35 33.77
N ASN A 567 -4.46 -5.53 34.39
CA ASN A 567 -4.62 -6.81 33.71
C ASN A 567 -6.05 -6.99 33.19
N SER A 568 -6.16 -7.12 31.87
CA SER A 568 -7.44 -7.34 31.21
C SER A 568 -7.29 -8.19 29.96
N SER A 569 -8.30 -9.00 29.70
CA SER A 569 -8.49 -9.74 28.47
C SER A 569 -9.74 -9.21 27.77
N THR A 570 -9.61 -8.96 26.47
CA THR A 570 -10.68 -8.48 25.61
C THR A 570 -10.82 -9.41 24.43
N VAL A 571 -12.04 -9.89 24.19
CA VAL A 571 -12.37 -10.72 23.04
C VAL A 571 -13.50 -10.03 22.30
N GLY A 572 -13.31 -9.75 21.03
CA GLY A 572 -14.29 -9.11 20.19
C GLY A 572 -14.52 -9.83 18.87
N MET A 573 -15.72 -9.61 18.36
CA MET A 573 -16.22 -10.10 17.08
C MET A 573 -16.89 -8.95 16.36
N SER A 574 -16.51 -8.74 15.11
CA SER A 574 -17.07 -7.71 14.24
C SER A 574 -17.68 -8.37 13.00
N PHE A 575 -18.80 -7.81 12.55
CA PHE A 575 -19.41 -8.17 11.28
C PHE A 575 -19.68 -6.91 10.47
N MET A 576 -19.57 -7.03 9.15
CA MET A 576 -19.91 -5.96 8.23
C MET A 576 -20.48 -6.55 6.96
N ASN A 577 -21.56 -5.97 6.45
CA ASN A 577 -22.18 -6.33 5.19
C ASN A 577 -22.37 -5.08 4.34
N TRP A 578 -21.77 -5.08 3.16
CA TRP A 578 -21.96 -4.03 2.17
C TRP A 578 -22.11 -4.66 0.78
N ARG A 579 -23.20 -4.35 0.08
CA ARG A 579 -23.52 -4.89 -1.26
C ARG A 579 -23.50 -6.43 -1.35
N GLY A 580 -23.82 -7.13 -0.26
CA GLY A 580 -23.82 -8.59 -0.20
C GLY A 580 -22.45 -9.23 0.05
N ASP A 581 -21.39 -8.43 0.19
CA ASP A 581 -20.06 -8.89 0.63
C ASP A 581 -20.00 -8.81 2.17
N VAL A 582 -19.94 -9.97 2.81
CA VAL A 582 -19.93 -10.11 4.27
C VAL A 582 -18.50 -10.32 4.76
N ALA A 583 -18.01 -9.39 5.58
CA ALA A 583 -16.75 -9.48 6.29
C ALA A 583 -17.00 -9.82 7.76
N LEU A 584 -16.27 -10.82 8.27
CA LEU A 584 -16.25 -11.17 9.70
C LEU A 584 -14.83 -11.00 10.22
N GLY A 585 -14.69 -10.34 11.36
CA GLY A 585 -13.42 -10.12 12.04
C GLY A 585 -13.49 -10.59 13.48
N GLY A 586 -12.43 -11.24 13.95
CA GLY A 586 -12.24 -11.55 15.37
C GLY A 586 -10.98 -10.87 15.89
N ASN A 587 -11.07 -10.28 17.07
CA ASN A 587 -9.92 -9.72 17.78
C ASN A 587 -9.87 -10.29 19.20
N ALA A 588 -8.69 -10.73 19.63
CA ALA A 588 -8.43 -11.12 20.99
C ALA A 588 -7.20 -10.37 21.48
N MET A 589 -7.28 -9.80 22.68
CA MET A 589 -6.20 -9.07 23.31
C MET A 589 -6.11 -9.49 24.77
N SER A 590 -4.92 -9.75 25.27
CA SER A 590 -4.68 -9.99 26.69
C SER A 590 -3.46 -9.20 27.14
N SER A 591 -3.65 -8.36 28.16
CA SER A 591 -2.58 -7.60 28.80
C SER A 591 -2.39 -8.13 30.21
N ILE A 592 -1.18 -8.58 30.52
CA ILE A 592 -0.79 -9.16 31.81
C ILE A 592 0.54 -8.55 32.26
N THR A 593 0.55 -7.98 33.45
CA THR A 593 1.74 -7.52 34.15
C THR A 593 2.44 -8.73 34.77
N LEU A 594 3.67 -8.98 34.32
CA LEU A 594 4.59 -9.99 34.84
C LEU A 594 5.57 -9.30 35.80
N GLY A 595 5.37 -9.48 37.11
CA GLY A 595 6.20 -8.82 38.14
C GLY A 595 5.79 -7.37 38.40
N LYS A 596 6.72 -6.53 38.91
CA LYS A 596 6.45 -5.12 39.25
C LYS A 596 6.60 -4.16 38.06
N ASP A 597 7.45 -4.50 37.09
CA ASP A 597 7.93 -3.53 36.09
C ASP A 597 7.78 -4.00 34.63
N THR A 598 7.14 -5.14 34.35
CA THR A 598 6.96 -5.65 32.97
C THR A 598 5.50 -5.90 32.65
N GLN A 599 5.02 -5.28 31.57
CA GLN A 599 3.68 -5.52 31.01
C GLN A 599 3.79 -6.25 29.68
N LEU A 600 3.19 -7.44 29.61
CA LEU A 600 3.07 -8.24 28.39
C LEU A 600 1.68 -8.04 27.80
N THR A 601 1.62 -7.73 26.51
CA THR A 601 0.37 -7.57 25.76
C THR A 601 0.39 -8.45 24.52
N ALA A 602 -0.47 -9.47 24.51
CA ALA A 602 -0.74 -10.30 23.35
C ALA A 602 -1.98 -9.79 22.60
N ARG A 603 -1.91 -9.75 21.28
CA ARG A 603 -3.04 -9.44 20.38
C ARG A 603 -3.08 -10.46 19.26
N ALA A 604 -4.27 -10.94 18.94
CA ALA A 604 -4.56 -11.82 17.81
C ALA A 604 -5.73 -11.22 17.03
N ASN A 605 -5.57 -11.01 15.73
CA ASN A 605 -6.61 -10.56 14.83
C ASN A 605 -6.80 -11.58 13.71
N LEU A 606 -8.05 -11.86 13.37
CA LEU A 606 -8.45 -12.82 12.35
C LEU A 606 -9.54 -12.20 11.47
N ASN A 607 -9.50 -12.45 10.17
CA ASN A 607 -10.51 -11.98 9.21
C ASN A 607 -10.99 -13.15 8.34
N SER A 608 -12.27 -13.14 7.93
CA SER A 608 -12.90 -14.13 7.06
C SER A 608 -12.23 -14.32 5.68
N ARG A 609 -11.32 -13.41 5.30
CA ARG A 609 -10.51 -13.49 4.06
C ARG A 609 -9.18 -14.25 4.22
N GLY A 610 -8.96 -14.93 5.34
CA GLY A 610 -7.77 -15.77 5.56
C GLY A 610 -6.50 -15.01 5.96
N ALA A 611 -6.60 -13.72 6.25
CA ALA A 611 -5.51 -12.92 6.81
C ALA A 611 -5.64 -12.87 8.33
N GLY A 612 -4.56 -13.19 9.04
CA GLY A 612 -4.47 -13.12 10.50
C GLY A 612 -3.16 -12.47 10.94
N GLN A 613 -3.19 -11.78 12.08
CA GLN A 613 -2.02 -11.14 12.66
C GLN A 613 -1.93 -11.48 14.16
N LEU A 614 -0.80 -12.04 14.57
CA LEU A 614 -0.44 -12.19 15.98
C LEU A 614 0.59 -11.11 16.34
N THR A 615 0.40 -10.41 17.44
CA THR A 615 1.32 -9.37 17.94
C THR A 615 1.55 -9.59 19.42
N LEU A 616 2.81 -9.78 19.79
CA LEU A 616 3.24 -9.85 21.18
C LEU A 616 4.08 -8.59 21.47
N ARG A 617 3.70 -7.82 22.49
CA ARG A 617 4.41 -6.62 22.92
C ARG A 617 4.75 -6.75 24.39
N ALA A 618 6.03 -6.67 24.75
CA ALA A 618 6.48 -6.58 26.13
C ALA A 618 7.04 -5.17 26.37
N THR A 619 6.55 -4.50 27.41
CA THR A 619 7.04 -3.19 27.86
C THR A 619 7.57 -3.33 29.28
N THR A 620 8.89 -3.23 29.44
CA THR A 620 9.60 -3.38 30.73
C THR A 620 10.24 -2.06 31.13
N ASN A 621 10.04 -1.62 32.37
CA ASN A 621 10.56 -0.35 32.88
C ASN A 621 11.91 -0.44 33.61
N GLU A 622 12.47 -1.63 33.89
CA GLU A 622 13.86 -1.74 34.37
C GLU A 622 14.61 -2.93 33.78
N ARG A 623 15.84 -2.65 33.31
CA ARG A 623 16.92 -3.54 32.85
C ARG A 623 16.75 -4.28 31.51
N LEU A 624 17.60 -3.86 30.55
CA LEU A 624 17.90 -4.50 29.25
C LEU A 624 18.17 -6.02 29.31
N GLN A 625 18.52 -6.54 30.50
CA GLN A 625 18.85 -7.94 30.75
C GLN A 625 17.66 -8.89 30.53
N LEU A 626 16.42 -8.43 30.73
CA LEU A 626 15.20 -9.23 30.51
C LEU A 626 14.82 -9.37 29.03
N ALA A 627 15.19 -8.39 28.18
CA ALA A 627 15.07 -8.53 26.73
C ALA A 627 15.96 -9.70 26.20
N GLY A 628 17.08 -9.96 26.88
CA GLY A 628 17.96 -11.11 26.61
C GLY A 628 17.30 -12.47 26.87
N LEU A 629 16.40 -12.57 27.85
CA LEU A 629 15.64 -13.81 28.13
C LEU A 629 14.64 -14.14 27.02
N GLY A 630 14.08 -13.12 26.35
CA GLY A 630 13.23 -13.30 25.17
C GLY A 630 13.97 -13.82 23.93
N LEU A 631 15.31 -13.69 23.88
CA LEU A 631 16.15 -14.23 22.81
C LEU A 631 16.48 -15.71 22.98
N VAL A 632 16.33 -16.28 24.19
CA VAL A 632 16.64 -17.69 24.47
C VAL A 632 15.78 -18.66 23.66
N PRO A 633 14.43 -18.56 23.61
CA PRO A 633 13.63 -19.45 22.79
C PRO A 633 13.89 -19.27 21.28
N LEU A 634 14.23 -18.05 20.84
CA LEU A 634 14.63 -17.78 19.45
C LEU A 634 15.96 -18.45 19.11
N PHE A 635 16.93 -18.40 20.02
CA PHE A 635 18.23 -19.05 19.86
C PHE A 635 18.11 -20.58 19.91
N CYS A 636 17.25 -21.13 20.78
CA CYS A 636 16.93 -22.55 20.81
C CYS A 636 16.24 -23.02 19.51
N ALA A 637 15.31 -22.24 18.96
CA ALA A 637 14.66 -22.53 17.68
C ALA A 637 15.65 -22.45 16.50
N LEU A 638 16.62 -21.53 16.56
CA LEU A 638 17.68 -21.40 15.56
C LEU A 638 18.67 -22.58 15.64
N LEU A 639 19.03 -23.01 16.85
CA LEU A 639 19.86 -24.19 17.10
C LEU A 639 19.17 -25.49 16.70
N GLY A 640 17.86 -25.65 16.93
CA GLY A 640 17.08 -26.79 16.45
C GLY A 640 17.09 -26.88 14.92
N ARG A 641 16.90 -25.74 14.23
CA ARG A 641 17.02 -25.67 12.76
C ARG A 641 18.40 -25.98 12.22
N ILE A 642 19.47 -25.63 12.94
CA ILE A 642 20.85 -25.94 12.55
C ILE A 642 21.18 -27.43 12.83
N ARG A 643 20.59 -28.02 13.87
CA ARG A 643 20.76 -29.43 14.22
C ARG A 643 19.87 -30.40 13.44
N GLY A 644 18.87 -29.89 12.72
CA GLY A 644 17.97 -30.70 11.89
C GLY A 644 16.88 -31.44 12.68
N GLU A 645 16.52 -30.95 13.87
CA GLU A 645 15.35 -31.42 14.65
C GLU A 645 14.06 -30.68 14.25
#